data_AF-A0A8J2RDD4-F1
#
_entry.id   AF-A0A8J2RDD4-F1
#
_cell.length_a   1.000
_cell.length_b   1.000
_cell.length_c   1.000
_cell.angle_alpha   90.00
_cell.angle_beta   90.00
_cell.angle_gamma   90.00
#
_symmetry.space_group_name_H-M   'P 1'
#
loop_
_entity.id
_entity.type
_entity.pdbx_description
1 polymer ?
#
loop_
_entity_poly.entity_id
_entity_poly.type
_entity_poly.pdbx_seq_one_letter_code
_entity_poly.pdbx_strand_id
1 'polypeptide(L)'
;MDVRSAFLFGLIAFPGTTLTTVTTTVTTVSADDSEEGILSSHDRSAIRKTWDQAKKDGDVAPQVLFRFVTAHPEYQKMFSKFASVPQNELLGNGNFLAQAYTILAGLNVVVQSLSSRELLANQLNALGGAHQARGATPIMFEQFGSILTEVLEEELGTSFNAEAKTAWKNGLGALVAGISKTLRKPEDLVDPQTKLSGHQINDVQRSWENIRNDRNALVSAIFIKLFKETPRIQKFFTKFANLAVDALPGNAEYEKQVALVADRVDTIISAMDDKLQILGNINYMRYSHTARSIPRGPWELAFLFGLIAFVSSCSQQAPGTTLTTVTTTVTTVSSDDSEEGILSSHDRSVIRKTWDQAKKDGDVAPQVLFRFVTAHPEYQKMFSKFASVPQNELLGNGNFLAQAYTILAGLNVVVQSLSSRELLANQLNALGGAHQARGATPIMFEQFGAILTEVLEEELGTSFNAEAKTAWKNGLAALVAGISKTLKKSEDLFDPQTKLSGHQIRDVQRTWENIRGGRNAIVSSIFVKLFKETPRIQKFFTKFANVVVESLPGNAEYEKQVALVADRLDTMISAMDDKLQLLGNVNYMRYTHTARSIPRGPWEDFGRLLLDVLSAKGVASDDLESWNGVLAVFVNGISPKN
;
A
#
# COMPACT_ATOMS: atom_id res chain seq x y z
N MET A 1 -13.01 15.76 -12.36
CA MET A 1 -11.69 15.84 -13.02
C MET A 1 -10.69 15.29 -12.03
N ASP A 2 -10.13 14.13 -12.35
CA ASP A 2 -9.75 13.08 -11.42
C ASP A 2 -8.22 12.91 -11.41
N VAL A 3 -7.59 13.10 -10.25
CA VAL A 3 -6.14 13.14 -10.06
C VAL A 3 -5.71 11.90 -9.28
N ARG A 4 -5.21 10.88 -9.98
CA ARG A 4 -4.57 9.69 -9.39
C ARG A 4 -3.35 9.30 -10.23
N SER A 5 -2.17 9.75 -9.82
CA SER A 5 -0.88 9.37 -10.42
C SER A 5 0.19 9.26 -9.33
N ALA A 6 0.27 8.08 -8.73
CA ALA A 6 1.40 7.57 -7.94
C ALA A 6 1.23 6.04 -7.84
N PHE A 7 2.29 5.30 -7.55
CA PHE A 7 2.38 3.84 -7.35
C PHE A 7 2.73 2.98 -8.57
N LEU A 8 4.03 2.90 -8.90
CA LEU A 8 4.61 1.79 -9.64
C LEU A 8 5.95 1.34 -8.99
N PHE A 9 5.87 0.18 -8.34
CA PHE A 9 6.93 -0.81 -7.97
C PHE A 9 7.99 -0.53 -6.88
N GLY A 10 7.77 -1.18 -5.74
CA GLY A 10 8.77 -1.92 -4.98
C GLY A 10 8.06 -3.03 -4.20
N LEU A 11 8.49 -4.28 -4.36
CA LEU A 11 8.03 -5.40 -3.52
C LEU A 11 8.25 -5.06 -2.03
N ILE A 12 7.34 -5.56 -1.18
CA ILE A 12 7.08 -5.25 0.24
C ILE A 12 6.09 -4.09 0.42
N ALA A 13 4.82 -4.45 0.69
CA ALA A 13 3.74 -3.53 1.06
C ALA A 13 3.61 -3.42 2.59
N PHE A 14 3.14 -2.26 3.08
CA PHE A 14 1.99 -2.08 4.00
C PHE A 14 1.57 -0.58 4.05
N PRO A 15 0.35 -0.21 4.51
CA PRO A 15 -0.58 0.63 3.73
C PRO A 15 -0.84 2.03 4.32
N GLY A 16 -1.35 2.92 3.44
CA GLY A 16 -2.23 4.03 3.81
C GLY A 16 -1.60 5.43 3.82
N THR A 17 -2.03 6.29 2.88
CA THR A 17 -2.57 7.64 3.14
C THR A 17 -2.93 8.36 1.83
N THR A 18 -4.09 8.99 1.85
CA THR A 18 -4.61 9.97 0.88
C THR A 18 -3.84 11.28 0.96
N LEU A 19 -3.60 11.96 -0.18
CA LEU A 19 -2.99 13.29 -0.25
C LEU A 19 -3.91 14.31 -0.93
N THR A 20 -4.01 15.47 -0.29
CA THR A 20 -4.67 16.70 -0.72
C THR A 20 -3.88 17.39 -1.84
N THR A 21 -4.60 17.97 -2.81
CA THR A 21 -4.09 18.56 -4.04
C THR A 21 -3.36 19.89 -3.79
N VAL A 22 -2.13 20.04 -4.30
CA VAL A 22 -1.48 21.34 -4.56
C VAL A 22 -1.16 21.41 -6.04
N THR A 23 -1.84 22.32 -6.75
CA THR A 23 -1.65 22.57 -8.18
C THR A 23 -0.37 23.40 -8.37
N THR A 24 0.65 22.86 -9.04
CA THR A 24 1.82 23.65 -9.47
C THR A 24 1.77 23.79 -10.99
N THR A 25 1.70 25.02 -11.45
CA THR A 25 1.75 25.45 -12.85
C THR A 25 3.10 25.07 -13.47
N VAL A 26 3.06 24.25 -14.53
CA VAL A 26 4.25 23.92 -15.34
C VAL A 26 4.63 25.17 -16.12
N THR A 27 5.75 25.79 -15.76
CA THR A 27 6.41 26.78 -16.61
C THR A 27 7.41 26.00 -17.46
N THR A 28 7.15 25.87 -18.75
CA THR A 28 8.09 25.36 -19.74
C THR A 28 9.23 26.37 -19.88
N VAL A 29 10.40 26.06 -19.34
CA VAL A 29 11.64 26.77 -19.66
C VAL A 29 12.35 25.97 -20.75
N SER A 30 12.49 26.60 -21.91
CA SER A 30 13.30 26.18 -23.06
C SER A 30 14.72 25.85 -22.61
N ALA A 31 15.20 24.65 -22.94
CA ALA A 31 16.61 24.31 -22.85
C ALA A 31 17.34 24.93 -24.05
N ASP A 32 18.25 25.84 -23.77
CA ASP A 32 19.23 26.37 -24.73
C ASP A 32 20.37 25.36 -24.92
N ASP A 33 20.92 25.35 -26.14
CA ASP A 33 21.90 24.41 -26.67
C ASP A 33 23.31 24.61 -26.09
N SER A 34 23.92 23.53 -25.60
CA SER A 34 25.37 23.29 -25.75
C SER A 34 25.71 21.81 -25.52
N GLU A 35 26.67 21.32 -26.31
CA GLU A 35 26.98 19.94 -26.69
C GLU A 35 27.30 18.93 -25.55
N GLU A 36 27.13 17.65 -25.89
CA GLU A 36 27.32 16.41 -25.10
C GLU A 36 26.23 16.05 -24.08
N GLY A 37 25.46 15.00 -24.38
CA GLY A 37 24.68 14.31 -23.37
C GLY A 37 25.60 13.75 -22.29
N ILE A 38 25.12 13.78 -21.03
CA ILE A 38 25.75 13.35 -19.76
C ILE A 38 26.62 12.06 -19.85
N LEU A 39 26.43 11.21 -20.87
CA LEU A 39 27.27 10.06 -21.17
C LEU A 39 27.50 9.90 -22.68
N SER A 40 28.74 9.69 -23.14
CA SER A 40 29.07 9.52 -24.57
C SER A 40 28.55 8.19 -25.15
N SER A 41 28.39 8.08 -26.47
CA SER A 41 28.01 6.80 -27.13
C SER A 41 29.04 5.70 -26.89
N HIS A 42 30.31 6.10 -26.82
CA HIS A 42 31.44 5.27 -26.52
C HIS A 42 31.36 4.71 -25.08
N ASP A 43 31.15 5.57 -24.08
CA ASP A 43 31.00 5.16 -22.68
C ASP A 43 29.83 4.19 -22.49
N ARG A 44 28.69 4.48 -23.14
CA ARG A 44 27.53 3.60 -23.13
C ARG A 44 27.84 2.21 -23.68
N SER A 45 28.65 2.13 -24.73
CA SER A 45 29.03 0.85 -25.35
C SER A 45 30.00 0.07 -24.46
N ALA A 46 31.01 0.75 -23.92
CA ALA A 46 31.98 0.16 -23.00
C ALA A 46 31.31 -0.41 -21.73
N ILE A 47 30.37 0.33 -21.12
CA ILE A 47 29.59 -0.14 -19.97
C ILE A 47 28.77 -1.38 -20.33
N ARG A 48 28.01 -1.35 -21.44
CA ARG A 48 27.17 -2.50 -21.83
C ARG A 48 28.01 -3.75 -22.10
N LYS A 49 29.11 -3.61 -22.86
CA LYS A 49 30.01 -4.72 -23.20
C LYS A 49 30.62 -5.37 -21.95
N THR A 50 31.15 -4.57 -21.04
CA THR A 50 31.78 -5.07 -19.81
C THR A 50 30.75 -5.60 -18.81
N TRP A 51 29.57 -4.98 -18.73
CA TRP A 51 28.44 -5.51 -17.95
C TRP A 51 27.95 -6.87 -18.46
N ASP A 52 27.83 -7.04 -19.77
CA ASP A 52 27.42 -8.31 -20.38
C ASP A 52 28.42 -9.45 -20.14
N GLN A 53 29.68 -9.11 -19.91
CA GLN A 53 30.69 -10.08 -19.50
C GLN A 53 30.59 -10.38 -18.00
N ALA A 54 30.50 -9.35 -17.15
CA ALA A 54 30.45 -9.50 -15.70
C ALA A 54 29.21 -10.26 -15.23
N LYS A 55 28.02 -9.94 -15.77
CA LYS A 55 26.77 -10.56 -15.32
C LYS A 55 26.61 -12.05 -15.67
N LYS A 56 27.51 -12.60 -16.50
CA LYS A 56 27.59 -14.05 -16.77
C LYS A 56 28.23 -14.80 -15.62
N ASP A 57 29.04 -14.10 -14.82
CA ASP A 57 29.57 -14.60 -13.58
C ASP A 57 28.49 -14.43 -12.49
N GLY A 58 27.99 -15.55 -11.99
CA GLY A 58 26.89 -15.59 -11.02
C GLY A 58 27.27 -14.99 -9.66
N ASP A 59 28.58 -14.86 -9.38
CA ASP A 59 29.07 -14.42 -8.08
C ASP A 59 29.14 -12.89 -7.94
N VAL A 60 29.06 -12.14 -9.04
CA VAL A 60 29.09 -10.66 -9.01
C VAL A 60 27.98 -10.10 -8.11
N ALA A 61 26.75 -10.63 -8.19
CA ALA A 61 25.62 -10.13 -7.41
C ALA A 61 25.84 -10.27 -5.89
N PRO A 62 26.06 -11.49 -5.36
CA PRO A 62 26.35 -11.68 -3.95
C PRO A 62 27.59 -10.90 -3.48
N GLN A 63 28.66 -10.87 -4.28
CA GLN A 63 29.93 -10.20 -3.92
C GLN A 63 29.77 -8.69 -3.76
N VAL A 64 29.09 -8.02 -4.69
CA VAL A 64 28.86 -6.57 -4.61
C VAL A 64 28.08 -6.21 -3.35
N LEU A 65 26.96 -6.90 -3.08
CA LEU A 65 26.16 -6.59 -1.88
C LEU A 65 26.91 -6.94 -0.59
N PHE A 66 27.65 -8.05 -0.59
CA PHE A 66 28.40 -8.51 0.58
C PHE A 66 29.48 -7.50 0.95
N ARG A 67 30.30 -7.08 -0.01
CA ARG A 67 31.34 -6.06 0.20
C ARG A 67 30.74 -4.71 0.59
N PHE A 68 29.62 -4.32 -0.02
CA PHE A 68 28.94 -3.08 0.31
C PHE A 68 28.50 -3.03 1.78
N VAL A 69 27.83 -4.07 2.28
CA VAL A 69 27.42 -4.12 3.69
C VAL A 69 28.57 -4.45 4.65
N THR A 70 29.67 -5.01 4.16
CA THR A 70 30.91 -5.20 4.93
C THR A 70 31.63 -3.87 5.14
N ALA A 71 31.77 -3.07 4.08
CA ALA A 71 32.37 -1.73 4.13
C ALA A 71 31.48 -0.72 4.87
N HIS A 72 30.16 -0.90 4.81
CA HIS A 72 29.17 -0.04 5.45
C HIS A 72 28.15 -0.86 6.30
N PRO A 73 28.56 -1.38 7.48
CA PRO A 73 27.69 -2.22 8.32
C PRO A 73 26.39 -1.53 8.76
N GLU A 74 26.37 -0.21 8.82
CA GLU A 74 25.19 0.60 9.11
C GLU A 74 24.08 0.42 8.07
N TYR A 75 24.43 0.12 6.82
CA TYR A 75 23.46 -0.09 5.74
C TYR A 75 22.80 -1.46 5.77
N GLN A 76 23.44 -2.47 6.39
CA GLN A 76 22.82 -3.79 6.57
C GLN A 76 21.48 -3.68 7.30
N LYS A 77 21.38 -2.76 8.26
CA LYS A 77 20.16 -2.52 9.06
C LYS A 77 18.98 -2.02 8.22
N MET A 78 19.23 -1.47 7.02
CA MET A 78 18.18 -1.02 6.10
C MET A 78 17.47 -2.19 5.41
N PHE A 79 18.08 -3.37 5.41
CA PHE A 79 17.53 -4.58 4.80
C PHE A 79 16.87 -5.49 5.85
N SER A 80 15.63 -5.17 6.22
CA SER A 80 14.91 -5.82 7.34
C SER A 80 14.92 -7.35 7.35
N LYS A 81 14.94 -8.00 6.17
CA LYS A 81 14.96 -9.47 6.03
C LYS A 81 16.28 -10.14 6.44
N PHE A 82 17.38 -9.39 6.54
CA PHE A 82 18.68 -9.89 6.98
C PHE A 82 19.45 -8.88 7.85
N ALA A 83 18.75 -7.91 8.43
CA ALA A 83 19.33 -6.84 9.25
C ALA A 83 20.08 -7.36 10.49
N SER A 84 19.69 -8.53 11.01
CA SER A 84 20.30 -9.18 12.18
C SER A 84 21.16 -10.39 11.84
N VAL A 85 21.37 -10.71 10.56
CA VAL A 85 22.17 -11.87 10.15
C VAL A 85 23.65 -11.52 10.35
N PRO A 86 24.44 -12.35 11.05
CA PRO A 86 25.88 -12.15 11.17
C PRO A 86 26.57 -12.08 9.80
N GLN A 87 27.57 -11.22 9.64
CA GLN A 87 28.20 -11.02 8.31
C GLN A 87 28.77 -12.31 7.72
N ASN A 88 29.40 -13.16 8.54
CA ASN A 88 29.94 -14.45 8.12
C ASN A 88 28.88 -15.47 7.62
N GLU A 89 27.59 -15.22 7.87
CA GLU A 89 26.49 -16.07 7.44
C GLU A 89 25.73 -15.51 6.22
N LEU A 90 26.01 -14.27 5.80
CA LEU A 90 25.24 -13.58 4.75
C LEU A 90 25.25 -14.32 3.41
N LEU A 91 26.42 -14.82 2.98
CA LEU A 91 26.56 -15.52 1.70
C LEU A 91 25.77 -16.85 1.65
N GLY A 92 25.44 -17.43 2.81
CA GLY A 92 24.58 -18.61 2.91
C GLY A 92 23.09 -18.29 3.11
N ASN A 93 22.72 -17.02 3.27
CA ASN A 93 21.35 -16.63 3.61
C ASN A 93 20.49 -16.40 2.36
N GLY A 94 19.38 -17.13 2.24
CA GLY A 94 18.48 -17.03 1.09
C GLY A 94 17.87 -15.63 0.86
N ASN A 95 17.56 -14.88 1.93
CA ASN A 95 17.02 -13.52 1.81
C ASN A 95 18.09 -12.54 1.32
N PHE A 96 19.32 -12.67 1.78
CA PHE A 96 20.46 -11.88 1.32
C PHE A 96 20.72 -12.14 -0.16
N LEU A 97 20.80 -13.40 -0.58
CA LEU A 97 21.02 -13.77 -1.97
C LEU A 97 19.89 -13.24 -2.88
N ALA A 98 18.63 -13.41 -2.48
CA ALA A 98 17.50 -12.88 -3.23
C ALA A 98 17.58 -11.35 -3.40
N GLN A 99 18.01 -10.63 -2.36
CA GLN A 99 18.21 -9.18 -2.43
C GLN A 99 19.39 -8.81 -3.35
N ALA A 100 20.50 -9.54 -3.28
CA ALA A 100 21.67 -9.31 -4.13
C ALA A 100 21.32 -9.42 -5.62
N TYR A 101 20.62 -10.50 -6.01
CA TYR A 101 20.17 -10.69 -7.39
C TYR A 101 19.12 -9.66 -7.81
N THR A 102 18.28 -9.19 -6.88
CA THR A 102 17.31 -8.11 -7.15
C THR A 102 18.02 -6.79 -7.48
N ILE A 103 19.08 -6.44 -6.74
CA ILE A 103 19.89 -5.24 -6.99
C ILE A 103 20.58 -5.35 -8.35
N LEU A 104 21.16 -6.51 -8.66
CA LEU A 104 21.80 -6.76 -9.96
C LEU A 104 20.81 -6.64 -11.14
N ALA A 105 19.59 -7.15 -10.97
CA ALA A 105 18.54 -7.01 -11.98
C ALA A 105 18.15 -5.54 -12.20
N GLY A 106 18.03 -4.76 -11.12
CA GLY A 106 17.81 -3.31 -11.20
C GLY A 106 18.93 -2.58 -11.94
N LEU A 107 20.19 -2.90 -11.63
CA LEU A 107 21.35 -2.34 -12.33
C LEU A 107 21.37 -2.74 -13.81
N ASN A 108 21.01 -3.98 -14.15
CA ASN A 108 20.90 -4.42 -15.55
C ASN A 108 19.86 -3.61 -16.33
N VAL A 109 18.72 -3.28 -15.73
CA VAL A 109 17.70 -2.41 -16.37
C VAL A 109 18.27 -1.02 -16.63
N VAL A 110 19.02 -0.44 -15.69
CA VAL A 110 19.65 0.88 -15.89
C VAL A 110 20.68 0.82 -17.01
N VAL A 111 21.53 -0.20 -17.04
CA VAL A 111 22.52 -0.41 -18.12
C VAL A 111 21.86 -0.61 -19.48
N GLN A 112 20.77 -1.38 -19.57
CA GLN A 112 20.02 -1.57 -20.81
C GLN A 112 19.36 -0.26 -21.29
N SER A 113 18.91 0.56 -20.34
CA SER A 113 18.26 1.85 -20.62
C SER A 113 19.24 2.92 -21.12
N LEU A 114 20.55 2.67 -21.07
CA LEU A 114 21.54 3.52 -21.74
C LEU A 114 21.31 3.57 -23.27
N SER A 115 20.47 2.73 -23.86
CA SER A 115 20.10 2.81 -25.28
C SER A 115 19.41 4.13 -25.68
N SER A 116 18.69 4.77 -24.76
CA SER A 116 17.95 6.02 -25.01
C SER A 116 18.00 6.96 -23.82
N ARG A 117 18.16 8.26 -24.09
CA ARG A 117 18.15 9.31 -23.05
C ARG A 117 16.82 9.35 -22.31
N GLU A 118 15.71 9.15 -23.03
CA GLU A 118 14.36 9.16 -22.45
C GLU A 118 14.13 7.94 -21.55
N LEU A 119 14.54 6.74 -22.00
CA LEU A 119 14.45 5.52 -21.19
C LEU A 119 15.28 5.65 -19.92
N LEU A 120 16.53 6.12 -20.04
CA LEU A 120 17.39 6.35 -18.89
C LEU A 120 16.78 7.34 -17.91
N ALA A 121 16.29 8.50 -18.38
CA ALA A 121 15.68 9.50 -17.50
C ALA A 121 14.47 8.94 -16.76
N ASN A 122 13.60 8.20 -17.45
CA ASN A 122 12.42 7.57 -16.85
C ASN A 122 12.81 6.53 -15.79
N GLN A 123 13.86 5.73 -16.03
CA GLN A 123 14.34 4.75 -15.07
C GLN A 123 15.00 5.40 -13.85
N LEU A 124 15.85 6.43 -14.04
CA LEU A 124 16.51 7.11 -12.92
C LEU A 124 15.50 7.84 -12.03
N ASN A 125 14.46 8.45 -12.63
CA ASN A 125 13.37 9.07 -11.87
C ASN A 125 12.59 8.03 -11.04
N ALA A 126 12.28 6.88 -11.63
CA ALA A 126 11.59 5.79 -10.93
C ALA A 126 12.45 5.22 -9.79
N LEU A 127 13.74 5.01 -10.07
CA LEU A 127 14.70 4.44 -9.12
C LEU A 127 14.91 5.35 -7.92
N GLY A 128 15.09 6.65 -8.13
CA GLY A 128 15.29 7.61 -7.05
C GLY A 128 14.03 7.80 -6.20
N GLY A 129 12.83 7.90 -6.80
CA GLY A 129 11.59 7.93 -6.02
C GLY A 129 11.39 6.69 -5.13
N ALA A 130 11.73 5.51 -5.64
CA ALA A 130 11.63 4.27 -4.86
C ALA A 130 12.64 4.24 -3.70
N HIS A 131 13.87 4.71 -3.92
CA HIS A 131 14.93 4.71 -2.92
C HIS A 131 14.77 5.84 -1.89
N GLN A 132 14.15 6.95 -2.26
CA GLN A 132 13.78 8.03 -1.33
C GLN A 132 12.87 7.50 -0.20
N ALA A 133 11.86 6.71 -0.55
CA ALA A 133 10.93 6.13 0.44
C ALA A 133 11.62 5.18 1.43
N ARG A 134 12.84 4.74 1.14
CA ARG A 134 13.66 3.84 1.96
C ARG A 134 14.76 4.57 2.73
N GLY A 135 14.78 5.91 2.67
CA GLY A 135 15.80 6.74 3.31
C GLY A 135 17.17 6.67 2.63
N ALA A 136 17.23 6.24 1.36
CA ALA A 136 18.49 6.23 0.63
C ALA A 136 18.94 7.66 0.30
N THR A 137 20.24 7.89 0.35
CA THR A 137 20.86 9.18 0.07
C THR A 137 21.82 9.06 -1.12
N PRO A 138 22.14 10.15 -1.82
CA PRO A 138 23.11 10.12 -2.93
C PRO A 138 24.44 9.45 -2.58
N ILE A 139 24.96 9.68 -1.35
CA ILE A 139 26.24 9.11 -0.92
C ILE A 139 26.21 7.57 -0.83
N MET A 140 25.06 6.97 -0.51
CA MET A 140 24.92 5.51 -0.52
C MET A 140 25.06 4.95 -1.95
N PHE A 141 24.58 5.67 -2.96
CA PHE A 141 24.75 5.28 -4.36
C PHE A 141 26.19 5.46 -4.85
N GLU A 142 26.87 6.51 -4.41
CA GLU A 142 28.29 6.72 -4.70
C GLU A 142 29.15 5.59 -4.11
N GLN A 143 28.92 5.25 -2.85
CA GLN A 143 29.61 4.15 -2.15
C GLN A 143 29.32 2.80 -2.80
N PHE A 144 28.07 2.53 -3.16
CA PHE A 144 27.70 1.32 -3.90
C PHE A 144 28.41 1.27 -5.26
N GLY A 145 28.48 2.40 -5.98
CA GLY A 145 29.18 2.52 -7.26
C GLY A 145 30.67 2.21 -7.15
N SER A 146 31.34 2.68 -6.09
CA SER A 146 32.76 2.37 -5.83
C SER A 146 32.97 0.87 -5.67
N ILE A 147 32.21 0.23 -4.78
CA ILE A 147 32.29 -1.22 -4.53
C ILE A 147 31.99 -2.02 -5.80
N LEU A 148 31.00 -1.60 -6.58
CA LEU A 148 30.69 -2.22 -7.86
C LEU A 148 31.89 -2.18 -8.81
N THR A 149 32.57 -1.03 -8.95
CA THR A 149 33.74 -0.94 -9.84
C THR A 149 34.93 -1.77 -9.38
N GLU A 150 35.13 -1.92 -8.07
CA GLU A 150 36.16 -2.80 -7.50
C GLU A 150 35.89 -4.26 -7.83
N VAL A 151 34.64 -4.72 -7.62
CA VAL A 151 34.25 -6.10 -7.97
C VAL A 151 34.36 -6.33 -9.48
N LEU A 152 33.92 -5.37 -10.32
CA LEU A 152 34.08 -5.50 -11.77
C LEU A 152 35.54 -5.59 -12.19
N GLU A 153 36.45 -4.86 -11.55
CA GLU A 153 37.88 -4.94 -11.83
C GLU A 153 38.47 -6.31 -11.50
N GLU A 154 38.10 -6.88 -10.35
CA GLU A 154 38.56 -8.21 -9.93
C GLU A 154 38.03 -9.33 -10.84
N GLU A 155 36.74 -9.30 -11.15
CA GLU A 155 36.06 -10.37 -11.90
C GLU A 155 36.40 -10.34 -13.41
N LEU A 156 36.62 -9.15 -13.98
CA LEU A 156 36.91 -9.00 -15.41
C LEU A 156 38.42 -8.92 -15.71
N GLY A 157 39.26 -8.66 -14.72
CA GLY A 157 40.71 -8.55 -14.85
C GLY A 157 41.12 -7.60 -15.99
N THR A 158 41.92 -8.10 -16.93
CA THR A 158 42.42 -7.30 -18.08
C THR A 158 41.32 -6.82 -19.03
N SER A 159 40.11 -7.41 -18.97
CA SER A 159 38.95 -6.95 -19.76
C SER A 159 38.38 -5.64 -19.21
N PHE A 160 38.65 -5.28 -17.96
CA PHE A 160 38.30 -3.99 -17.35
C PHE A 160 39.43 -2.97 -17.51
N ASN A 161 39.73 -2.67 -18.77
CA ASN A 161 40.82 -1.76 -19.16
C ASN A 161 40.54 -0.30 -18.73
N ALA A 162 41.51 0.59 -18.92
CA ALA A 162 41.40 2.01 -18.52
C ALA A 162 40.20 2.74 -19.15
N GLU A 163 39.82 2.32 -20.36
CA GLU A 163 38.65 2.83 -21.08
C GLU A 163 37.35 2.44 -20.36
N ALA A 164 37.19 1.16 -20.02
CA ALA A 164 36.05 0.65 -19.27
C ALA A 164 35.94 1.30 -17.88
N LYS A 165 37.06 1.43 -17.17
CA LYS A 165 37.11 2.11 -15.86
C LYS A 165 36.60 3.55 -15.94
N THR A 166 37.04 4.29 -16.96
CA THR A 166 36.61 5.67 -17.19
C THR A 166 35.13 5.73 -17.53
N ALA A 167 34.66 4.84 -18.42
CA ALA A 167 33.25 4.78 -18.81
C ALA A 167 32.34 4.47 -17.60
N TRP A 168 32.70 3.51 -16.75
CA TRP A 168 31.94 3.19 -15.54
C TRP A 168 31.93 4.32 -14.52
N LYS A 169 33.06 5.00 -14.32
CA LYS A 169 33.13 6.19 -13.47
C LYS A 169 32.18 7.29 -13.96
N ASN A 170 32.22 7.59 -15.25
CA ASN A 170 31.30 8.58 -15.86
C ASN A 170 29.84 8.11 -15.75
N GLY A 171 29.57 6.83 -16.01
CA GLY A 171 28.24 6.23 -15.97
C GLY A 171 27.61 6.27 -14.57
N LEU A 172 28.38 5.94 -13.54
CA LEU A 172 27.95 6.01 -12.15
C LEU A 172 27.77 7.46 -11.70
N GLY A 173 28.66 8.37 -12.10
CA GLY A 173 28.48 9.81 -11.85
C GLY A 173 27.17 10.35 -12.47
N ALA A 174 26.89 9.98 -13.72
CA ALA A 174 25.64 10.30 -14.41
C ALA A 174 24.41 9.73 -13.71
N LEU A 175 24.50 8.48 -13.23
CA LEU A 175 23.45 7.78 -12.49
C LEU A 175 23.16 8.49 -11.16
N VAL A 176 24.19 8.78 -10.36
CA VAL A 176 24.05 9.49 -9.08
C VAL A 176 23.47 10.88 -9.31
N ALA A 177 23.97 11.63 -10.30
CA ALA A 177 23.45 12.95 -10.65
C ALA A 177 21.97 12.89 -11.08
N GLY A 178 21.59 11.89 -11.87
CA GLY A 178 20.21 11.71 -12.31
C GLY A 178 19.26 11.33 -11.17
N ILE A 179 19.66 10.37 -10.32
CA ILE A 179 18.87 9.93 -9.16
C ILE A 179 18.74 11.06 -8.12
N SER A 180 19.81 11.85 -7.92
CA SER A 180 19.83 12.97 -6.98
C SER A 180 18.83 14.08 -7.31
N LYS A 181 18.36 14.18 -8.57
CA LYS A 181 17.26 15.08 -8.93
C LYS A 181 15.92 14.69 -8.30
N THR A 182 15.80 13.43 -7.87
CA THR A 182 14.58 12.87 -7.27
C THR A 182 14.74 12.47 -5.79
N LEU A 183 15.96 12.19 -5.32
CA LEU A 183 16.23 12.03 -3.89
C LEU A 183 16.22 13.39 -3.19
N ARG A 184 15.31 13.61 -2.24
CA ARG A 184 15.32 14.82 -1.38
C ARG A 184 16.57 14.85 -0.50
N LYS A 185 16.98 16.06 -0.09
CA LYS A 185 18.12 16.25 0.79
C LYS A 185 17.85 15.63 2.17
N PRO A 186 18.87 15.17 2.91
CA PRO A 186 18.70 14.55 4.23
C PRO A 186 17.88 15.39 5.22
N GLU A 187 17.98 16.72 5.12
CA GLU A 187 17.29 17.71 5.95
C GLU A 187 15.74 17.71 5.78
N ASP A 188 15.26 17.20 4.64
CA ASP A 188 13.83 17.13 4.28
C ASP A 188 13.19 15.77 4.64
N LEU A 189 13.98 14.82 5.16
CA LEU A 189 13.49 13.50 5.55
C LEU A 189 12.81 13.55 6.92
N VAL A 190 11.62 12.95 7.02
CA VAL A 190 10.86 12.83 8.27
C VAL A 190 11.31 11.56 9.01
N ASP A 191 11.76 11.69 10.26
CA ASP A 191 12.18 10.53 11.04
C ASP A 191 10.97 9.61 11.37
N PRO A 192 11.06 8.28 11.13
CA PRO A 192 9.91 7.38 11.27
C PRO A 192 9.36 7.24 12.70
N GLN A 193 10.15 7.53 13.74
CA GLN A 193 9.74 7.36 15.14
C GLN A 193 9.25 8.67 15.76
N THR A 194 9.96 9.78 15.51
CA THR A 194 9.60 11.11 16.01
C THR A 194 8.56 11.81 15.14
N LYS A 195 8.44 11.41 13.86
CA LYS A 195 7.60 12.04 12.82
C LYS A 195 7.98 13.50 12.53
N LEU A 196 9.19 13.91 12.88
CA LEU A 196 9.72 15.25 12.64
C LEU A 196 10.81 15.21 11.56
N SER A 197 10.82 16.21 10.67
CA SER A 197 11.96 16.50 9.80
C SER A 197 12.97 17.43 10.47
N GLY A 198 14.19 17.49 9.92
CA GLY A 198 15.20 18.45 10.36
C GLY A 198 14.71 19.90 10.23
N HIS A 199 13.95 20.23 9.17
CA HIS A 199 13.32 21.53 9.01
C HIS A 199 12.31 21.84 10.13
N GLN A 200 11.46 20.87 10.49
CA GLN A 200 10.48 21.04 11.56
C GLN A 200 11.14 21.23 12.93
N ILE A 201 12.23 20.52 13.20
CA ILE A 201 13.01 20.68 14.45
C ILE A 201 13.61 22.10 14.50
N ASN A 202 14.27 22.52 13.43
CA ASN A 202 14.87 23.84 13.32
C ASN A 202 13.84 24.97 13.45
N ASP A 203 12.67 24.84 12.83
CA ASP A 203 11.60 25.83 12.92
C ASP A 203 11.06 25.95 14.35
N VAL A 204 10.87 24.82 15.04
CA VAL A 204 10.40 24.79 16.43
C VAL A 204 11.43 25.40 17.37
N GLN A 205 12.70 25.04 17.24
CA GLN A 205 13.78 25.61 18.06
C GLN A 205 13.94 27.12 17.83
N ARG A 206 13.93 27.56 16.56
CA ARG A 206 14.02 28.98 16.21
C ARG A 206 12.83 29.77 16.72
N SER A 207 11.61 29.22 16.58
CA SER A 207 10.39 29.86 17.07
C SER A 207 10.36 29.93 18.60
N TRP A 208 10.86 28.87 19.27
CA TRP A 208 10.95 28.84 20.71
C TRP A 208 11.93 29.87 21.26
N GLU A 209 13.10 30.04 20.64
CA GLU A 209 14.10 31.02 21.08
C GLU A 209 13.53 32.46 21.09
N ASN A 210 12.67 32.79 20.12
CA ASN A 210 12.00 34.09 20.05
C ASN A 210 11.01 34.36 21.20
N ILE A 211 10.44 33.31 21.79
CA ILE A 211 9.40 33.42 22.85
C ILE A 211 9.89 32.91 24.22
N ARG A 212 11.12 32.41 24.29
CA ARG A 212 11.72 31.75 25.47
C ARG A 212 11.74 32.65 26.70
N ASN A 213 11.90 33.95 26.51
CA ASN A 213 11.90 34.95 27.58
C ASN A 213 10.52 35.13 28.23
N ASP A 214 9.44 34.86 27.47
CA ASP A 214 8.05 35.00 27.93
C ASP A 214 7.37 33.65 28.17
N ARG A 215 8.14 32.56 28.23
CA ARG A 215 7.63 31.18 28.29
C ARG A 215 6.64 30.92 29.43
N ASN A 216 6.82 31.56 30.59
CA ASN A 216 5.90 31.41 31.73
C ASN A 216 4.55 32.07 31.44
N ALA A 217 4.54 33.26 30.83
CA ALA A 217 3.30 33.93 30.45
C ALA A 217 2.53 33.12 29.40
N LEU A 218 3.24 32.52 28.44
CA LEU A 218 2.65 31.62 27.44
C LEU A 218 2.02 30.37 28.07
N VAL A 219 2.75 29.67 28.94
CA VAL A 219 2.26 28.47 29.62
C VAL A 219 1.08 28.80 30.53
N SER A 220 1.13 29.94 31.23
CA SER A 220 0.02 30.46 32.03
C SER A 220 -1.22 30.67 31.17
N ALA A 221 -1.11 31.39 30.04
CA ALA A 221 -2.23 31.61 29.12
C ALA A 221 -2.85 30.30 28.58
N ILE A 222 -2.01 29.30 28.27
CA ILE A 222 -2.47 27.96 27.85
C ILE A 222 -3.27 27.29 28.98
N PHE A 223 -2.77 27.30 30.22
CA PHE A 223 -3.49 26.75 31.36
C PHE A 223 -4.81 27.46 31.65
N ILE A 224 -4.84 28.79 31.58
CA ILE A 224 -6.08 29.56 31.75
C ILE A 224 -7.12 29.15 30.71
N LYS A 225 -6.72 29.06 29.43
CA LYS A 225 -7.61 28.62 28.35
C LYS A 225 -8.09 27.19 28.56
N LEU A 226 -7.17 26.27 28.89
CA LEU A 226 -7.46 24.86 29.14
C LEU A 226 -8.46 24.67 30.29
N PHE A 227 -8.29 25.39 31.39
CA PHE A 227 -9.21 25.28 32.53
C PHE A 227 -10.57 25.90 32.25
N LYS A 228 -10.65 26.94 31.41
CA LYS A 228 -11.94 27.49 30.95
C LYS A 228 -12.67 26.51 30.03
N GLU A 229 -11.98 25.91 29.07
CA GLU A 229 -12.57 24.98 28.11
C GLU A 229 -12.90 23.62 28.73
N THR A 230 -12.05 23.16 29.66
CA THR A 230 -12.23 21.88 30.35
C THR A 230 -12.00 22.03 31.87
N PRO A 231 -12.98 22.55 32.62
CA PRO A 231 -12.85 22.82 34.07
C PRO A 231 -12.51 21.60 34.93
N ARG A 232 -12.83 20.40 34.43
CA ARG A 232 -12.48 19.13 35.12
C ARG A 232 -10.97 18.91 35.22
N ILE A 233 -10.16 19.52 34.33
CA ILE A 233 -8.71 19.34 34.32
C ILE A 233 -8.05 20.05 35.51
N GLN A 234 -8.56 21.22 35.92
CA GLN A 234 -8.03 21.95 37.06
C GLN A 234 -8.06 21.12 38.36
N LYS A 235 -9.03 20.20 38.47
CA LYS A 235 -9.17 19.32 39.64
C LYS A 235 -8.00 18.36 39.87
N PHE A 236 -7.17 18.11 38.85
CA PHE A 236 -5.95 17.31 39.01
C PHE A 236 -4.80 18.08 39.69
N PHE A 237 -4.92 19.41 39.81
CA PHE A 237 -3.95 20.27 40.46
C PHE A 237 -4.41 20.62 41.88
N THR A 238 -4.26 19.66 42.80
CA THR A 238 -4.81 19.72 44.17
C THR A 238 -4.51 21.01 44.93
N LYS A 239 -3.37 21.65 44.67
CA LYS A 239 -2.95 22.91 45.30
C LYS A 239 -3.77 24.14 44.90
N PHE A 240 -4.44 24.11 43.76
CA PHE A 240 -5.29 25.21 43.25
C PHE A 240 -6.57 24.70 42.58
N ALA A 241 -7.00 23.48 42.90
CA ALA A 241 -8.12 22.79 42.27
C ALA A 241 -9.46 23.53 42.41
N ASN A 242 -9.60 24.35 43.47
CA ASN A 242 -10.84 25.04 43.82
C ASN A 242 -10.77 26.56 43.63
N LEU A 243 -9.68 27.09 43.06
CA LEU A 243 -9.58 28.53 42.78
C LEU A 243 -10.36 28.87 41.51
N ALA A 244 -10.94 30.07 41.46
CA ALA A 244 -11.50 30.58 40.21
C ALA A 244 -10.38 30.71 39.17
N VAL A 245 -10.64 30.28 37.92
CA VAL A 245 -9.61 30.28 36.86
C VAL A 245 -9.02 31.68 36.65
N ASP A 246 -9.86 32.72 36.68
CA ASP A 246 -9.41 34.11 36.53
C ASP A 246 -8.58 34.64 37.71
N ALA A 247 -8.57 33.93 38.85
CA ALA A 247 -7.78 34.24 40.04
C ALA A 247 -6.51 33.39 40.18
N LEU A 248 -6.20 32.53 39.19
CA LEU A 248 -4.98 31.74 39.16
C LEU A 248 -3.72 32.57 38.90
N PRO A 249 -3.71 33.56 37.97
CA PRO A 249 -2.54 34.41 37.78
C PRO A 249 -2.18 35.16 39.08
N GLY A 250 -0.92 35.05 39.51
CA GLY A 250 -0.46 35.61 40.79
C GLY A 250 -0.61 34.69 42.01
N ASN A 251 -1.20 33.50 41.87
CA ASN A 251 -1.14 32.47 42.91
C ASN A 251 0.23 31.77 42.90
N ALA A 252 0.97 31.79 44.01
CA ALA A 252 2.32 31.23 44.10
C ALA A 252 2.42 29.75 43.68
N GLU A 253 1.40 28.94 44.00
CA GLU A 253 1.43 27.51 43.70
C GLU A 253 1.11 27.22 42.24
N TYR A 254 0.27 28.06 41.63
CA TYR A 254 0.00 28.05 40.20
C TYR A 254 1.23 28.51 39.40
N GLU A 255 1.83 29.65 39.76
CA GLU A 255 3.02 30.18 39.08
C GLU A 255 4.21 29.21 39.15
N LYS A 256 4.36 28.50 40.28
CA LYS A 256 5.37 27.43 40.42
C LYS A 256 5.10 26.26 39.46
N GLN A 257 3.83 25.88 39.24
CA GLN A 257 3.51 24.84 38.25
C GLN A 257 3.72 25.32 36.82
N VAL A 258 3.38 26.58 36.52
CA VAL A 258 3.63 27.22 35.23
C VAL A 258 5.13 27.20 34.90
N ALA A 259 5.99 27.62 35.84
CA ALA A 259 7.43 27.61 35.66
C ALA A 259 7.98 26.19 35.42
N LEU A 260 7.53 25.20 36.21
CA LEU A 260 7.95 23.80 36.04
C LEU A 260 7.60 23.24 34.66
N VAL A 261 6.42 23.58 34.14
CA VAL A 261 5.99 23.15 32.80
C VAL A 261 6.78 23.89 31.72
N ALA A 262 7.02 25.19 31.88
CA ALA A 262 7.80 25.99 30.94
C ALA A 262 9.25 25.49 30.83
N ASP A 263 9.91 25.20 31.96
CA ASP A 263 11.28 24.66 31.97
C ASP A 263 11.34 23.24 31.37
N ARG A 264 10.27 22.45 31.54
CA ARG A 264 10.17 21.13 30.90
C ARG A 264 10.03 21.23 29.39
N VAL A 265 9.23 22.19 28.89
CA VAL A 265 9.09 22.47 27.46
C VAL A 265 10.42 22.96 26.88
N ASP A 266 11.13 23.83 27.60
CA ASP A 266 12.46 24.32 27.21
C ASP A 266 13.48 23.18 27.06
N THR A 267 13.48 22.25 28.03
CA THR A 267 14.33 21.06 28.01
C THR A 267 14.01 20.15 26.82
N ILE A 268 12.72 19.95 26.51
CA ILE A 268 12.29 19.11 25.39
C ILE A 268 12.71 19.72 24.05
N ILE A 269 12.48 21.02 23.86
CA ILE A 269 12.77 21.72 22.61
C ILE A 269 14.28 21.80 22.37
N SER A 270 15.06 22.08 23.41
CA SER A 270 16.53 22.12 23.33
C SER A 270 17.14 20.76 22.99
N ALA A 271 16.45 19.66 23.33
CA ALA A 271 16.90 18.30 23.05
C ALA A 271 16.36 17.73 21.72
N MET A 272 15.70 18.53 20.87
CA MET A 272 15.03 18.03 19.66
C MET A 272 15.99 17.51 18.58
N ASP A 273 17.27 17.87 18.63
CA ASP A 273 18.29 17.34 17.72
C ASP A 273 18.77 15.93 18.11
N ASP A 274 18.50 15.51 19.35
CA ASP A 274 18.85 14.18 19.85
C ASP A 274 17.58 13.32 20.00
N LYS A 275 17.40 12.43 19.04
CA LYS A 275 16.30 11.47 18.98
C LYS A 275 16.14 10.64 20.26
N LEU A 276 17.23 10.19 20.88
CA LEU A 276 17.15 9.38 22.09
C LEU A 276 16.69 10.22 23.28
N GLN A 277 17.11 11.49 23.34
CA GLN A 277 16.66 12.41 24.38
C GLN A 277 15.19 12.81 24.21
N ILE A 278 14.69 13.05 22.99
CA ILE A 278 13.26 13.29 22.75
C ILE A 278 12.43 12.10 23.24
N LEU A 279 12.78 10.89 22.81
CA LEU A 279 12.04 9.68 23.19
C LEU A 279 12.11 9.43 24.70
N GLY A 280 13.28 9.65 25.32
CA GLY A 280 13.46 9.60 26.77
C GLY A 280 12.56 10.60 27.50
N ASN A 281 12.50 11.84 27.01
CA ASN A 281 11.69 12.89 27.61
C ASN A 281 10.18 12.64 27.50
N ILE A 282 9.71 12.12 26.36
CA ILE A 282 8.31 11.70 26.15
C ILE A 282 7.95 10.55 27.08
N ASN A 283 8.84 9.56 27.22
CA ASN A 283 8.62 8.41 28.10
C ASN A 283 8.58 8.82 29.58
N TYR A 284 9.45 9.74 30.00
CA TYR A 284 9.42 10.30 31.36
C TYR A 284 8.13 11.08 31.64
N MET A 285 7.63 11.86 30.66
CA MET A 285 6.34 12.53 30.77
C MET A 285 5.21 11.51 30.92
N ARG A 286 5.19 10.47 30.08
CA ARG A 286 4.21 9.38 30.18
C ARG A 286 4.24 8.70 31.56
N TYR A 287 5.42 8.37 32.07
CA TYR A 287 5.60 7.72 33.37
C TYR A 287 5.08 8.61 34.52
N SER A 288 5.48 9.88 34.55
CA SER A 288 5.09 10.82 35.61
C SER A 288 3.58 11.16 35.61
N HIS A 289 2.92 11.15 34.46
CA HIS A 289 1.47 11.38 34.36
C HIS A 289 0.65 10.14 34.70
N THR A 290 1.15 8.95 34.36
CA THR A 290 0.54 7.66 34.76
C THR A 290 0.57 7.50 36.28
N ALA A 291 1.68 7.86 36.93
CA ALA A 291 1.82 7.81 38.39
C ALA A 291 0.84 8.74 39.14
N ARG A 292 0.22 9.71 38.47
CA ARG A 292 -0.74 10.67 39.03
C ARG A 292 -2.20 10.33 38.70
N SER A 293 -2.47 9.15 38.13
CA SER A 293 -3.81 8.69 37.75
C SER A 293 -4.56 9.63 36.80
N ILE A 294 -3.82 10.37 35.97
CA ILE A 294 -4.39 11.24 34.94
C ILE A 294 -4.83 10.35 33.76
N PRO A 295 -6.12 10.32 33.37
CA PRO A 295 -6.61 9.42 32.30
C PRO A 295 -5.91 9.65 30.96
N ARG A 296 -5.81 8.60 30.14
CA ARG A 296 -5.23 8.56 28.77
C ARG A 296 -5.98 9.39 27.70
N GLY A 297 -6.60 10.51 28.09
CA GLY A 297 -7.40 11.37 27.19
C GLY A 297 -6.78 12.75 26.93
N PRO A 298 -7.31 13.85 27.50
CA PRO A 298 -7.22 15.19 26.90
C PRO A 298 -5.83 15.86 26.80
N TRP A 299 -4.74 15.24 27.26
CA TRP A 299 -3.41 15.87 27.27
C TRP A 299 -2.58 15.59 26.01
N GLU A 300 -2.72 14.42 25.37
CA GLU A 300 -2.05 14.12 24.09
C GLU A 300 -2.58 15.01 22.96
N LEU A 301 -3.86 15.42 23.04
CA LEU A 301 -4.42 16.42 22.14
C LEU A 301 -4.16 17.86 22.64
N ALA A 302 -4.47 18.26 23.88
CA ALA A 302 -4.37 19.68 24.24
C ALA A 302 -2.94 20.25 24.25
N PHE A 303 -1.92 19.44 24.59
CA PHE A 303 -0.53 19.90 24.61
C PHE A 303 0.10 19.90 23.21
N LEU A 304 -0.24 18.90 22.39
CA LEU A 304 0.21 18.80 21.00
C LEU A 304 -0.54 19.81 20.10
N PHE A 305 -1.85 19.99 20.26
CA PHE A 305 -2.64 21.02 19.57
C PHE A 305 -2.36 22.42 20.11
N GLY A 306 -1.97 22.60 21.38
CA GLY A 306 -1.54 23.90 21.91
C GLY A 306 -0.23 24.38 21.27
N LEU A 307 0.73 23.47 21.11
CA LEU A 307 1.99 23.76 20.43
C LEU A 307 1.79 23.89 18.91
N ILE A 308 1.01 23.00 18.28
CA ILE A 308 0.72 23.04 16.83
C ILE A 308 -0.16 24.24 16.47
N ALA A 309 -1.18 24.61 17.25
CA ALA A 309 -2.03 25.77 16.96
C ALA A 309 -1.31 27.10 17.15
N PHE A 310 -0.34 27.20 18.06
CA PHE A 310 0.49 28.40 18.23
C PHE A 310 1.57 28.50 17.14
N VAL A 311 2.22 27.39 16.79
CA VAL A 311 3.18 27.33 15.67
C VAL A 311 2.47 27.62 14.33
N SER A 312 1.26 27.09 14.11
CA SER A 312 0.42 27.43 12.95
C SER A 312 -0.14 28.86 12.96
N SER A 313 -0.15 29.54 14.12
CA SER A 313 -0.49 30.98 14.16
C SER A 313 0.70 31.88 13.77
N CYS A 314 1.92 31.35 13.84
CA CYS A 314 3.15 32.01 13.39
C CYS A 314 3.54 31.64 11.95
N SER A 315 3.03 30.53 11.41
CA SER A 315 3.20 30.14 10.01
C SER A 315 1.83 29.99 9.32
N GLN A 316 1.43 30.97 8.51
CA GLN A 316 0.29 30.80 7.61
C GLN A 316 0.59 29.70 6.58
N GLN A 317 0.12 28.46 6.80
CA GLN A 317 -0.33 27.54 5.75
C GLN A 317 -1.09 26.31 6.31
N ALA A 318 -2.23 26.06 5.66
CA ALA A 318 -3.34 25.08 5.77
C ALA A 318 -3.28 23.78 6.65
N PRO A 319 -4.47 23.27 7.11
CA PRO A 319 -4.59 22.20 8.11
C PRO A 319 -4.95 20.80 7.56
N GLY A 320 -4.59 19.75 8.32
CA GLY A 320 -5.38 18.50 8.41
C GLY A 320 -4.59 17.19 8.56
N THR A 321 -4.61 16.56 9.74
CA THR A 321 -4.37 15.11 9.91
C THR A 321 -5.14 14.55 11.11
N THR A 322 -5.93 13.50 10.86
CA THR A 322 -6.60 12.67 11.88
C THR A 322 -5.97 11.27 11.85
N LEU A 323 -5.67 10.70 13.01
CA LEU A 323 -5.01 9.39 13.18
C LEU A 323 -6.02 8.22 13.16
N THR A 324 -5.69 7.13 12.47
CA THR A 324 -6.32 5.81 12.65
C THR A 324 -5.24 4.74 12.84
N THR A 325 -5.30 4.00 13.95
CA THR A 325 -4.42 2.87 14.27
C THR A 325 -4.92 1.59 13.60
N VAL A 326 -4.05 0.86 12.91
CA VAL A 326 -4.32 -0.53 12.47
C VAL A 326 -3.12 -1.41 12.82
N THR A 327 -3.38 -2.49 13.56
CA THR A 327 -2.44 -3.55 13.93
C THR A 327 -2.43 -4.62 12.83
N THR A 328 -1.25 -5.03 12.35
CA THR A 328 -1.11 -6.16 11.40
C THR A 328 -0.42 -7.33 12.09
N THR A 329 -1.11 -8.46 12.16
CA THR A 329 -0.57 -9.76 12.62
C THR A 329 0.04 -10.50 11.44
N VAL A 330 1.26 -11.02 11.62
CA VAL A 330 1.96 -11.87 10.64
C VAL A 330 1.74 -13.33 11.04
N THR A 331 1.18 -14.14 10.13
CA THR A 331 1.13 -15.59 10.28
C THR A 331 2.17 -16.22 9.35
N THR A 332 3.17 -16.88 9.92
CA THR A 332 4.11 -17.75 9.22
C THR A 332 3.55 -19.17 9.16
N VAL A 333 3.47 -19.79 7.98
CA VAL A 333 3.08 -21.20 7.82
C VAL A 333 4.25 -21.98 7.23
N SER A 334 4.56 -23.11 7.89
CA SER A 334 5.59 -24.09 7.56
C SER A 334 5.30 -24.80 6.23
N SER A 335 6.35 -25.15 5.50
CA SER A 335 6.30 -26.04 4.32
C SER A 335 6.09 -27.48 4.77
N ASP A 336 5.07 -28.14 4.22
CA ASP A 336 4.91 -29.59 4.31
C ASP A 336 5.93 -30.28 3.38
N ASP A 337 6.61 -31.28 3.95
CA ASP A 337 7.60 -32.13 3.28
C ASP A 337 6.89 -33.25 2.50
N SER A 338 6.98 -33.20 1.17
CA SER A 338 6.88 -34.39 0.33
C SER A 338 8.01 -34.39 -0.71
N GLU A 339 8.60 -35.57 -0.92
CA GLU A 339 9.87 -35.81 -1.62
C GLU A 339 9.86 -35.56 -3.15
N GLU A 340 8.76 -35.06 -3.74
CA GLU A 340 8.73 -34.62 -5.14
C GLU A 340 8.44 -33.11 -5.21
N GLY A 341 9.44 -32.34 -5.63
CA GLY A 341 9.27 -30.89 -5.79
C GLY A 341 8.36 -30.59 -6.97
N ILE A 342 7.58 -29.52 -6.86
CA ILE A 342 6.65 -28.99 -7.89
C ILE A 342 7.31 -28.86 -9.29
N LEU A 343 8.65 -28.77 -9.37
CA LEU A 343 9.41 -28.79 -10.63
C LEU A 343 10.69 -29.64 -10.54
N SER A 344 10.93 -30.50 -11.54
CA SER A 344 12.12 -31.36 -11.61
C SER A 344 13.42 -30.56 -11.80
N SER A 345 14.57 -31.08 -11.36
CA SER A 345 15.88 -30.42 -11.61
C SER A 345 16.19 -30.27 -13.11
N HIS A 346 15.71 -31.22 -13.91
CA HIS A 346 15.79 -31.22 -15.36
C HIS A 346 14.97 -30.08 -15.97
N ASP A 347 13.69 -29.94 -15.61
CA ASP A 347 12.81 -28.86 -16.08
C ASP A 347 13.39 -27.48 -15.72
N ARG A 348 13.92 -27.31 -14.50
CA ARG A 348 14.59 -26.08 -14.07
C ARG A 348 15.81 -25.75 -14.94
N SER A 349 16.55 -26.76 -15.39
CA SER A 349 17.69 -26.58 -16.29
C SER A 349 17.24 -26.15 -17.69
N VAL A 350 16.23 -26.82 -18.25
CA VAL A 350 15.68 -26.54 -19.58
C VAL A 350 15.10 -25.12 -19.64
N ILE A 351 14.33 -24.71 -18.64
CA ILE A 351 13.76 -23.35 -18.56
C ILE A 351 14.88 -22.30 -18.52
N ARG A 352 15.89 -22.45 -17.66
CA ARG A 352 17.00 -21.48 -17.58
C ARG A 352 17.75 -21.36 -18.91
N LYS A 353 18.10 -22.49 -19.52
CA LYS A 353 18.82 -22.52 -20.80
C LYS A 353 18.05 -21.84 -21.92
N THR A 354 16.77 -22.17 -22.08
CA THR A 354 15.92 -21.60 -23.13
C THR A 354 15.58 -20.13 -22.87
N TRP A 355 15.39 -19.75 -21.60
CA TRP A 355 15.26 -18.35 -21.19
C TRP A 355 16.50 -17.51 -21.50
N ASP A 356 17.70 -18.04 -21.23
CA ASP A 356 18.97 -17.35 -21.51
C ASP A 356 19.21 -17.13 -23.01
N GLN A 357 18.58 -17.94 -23.86
CA GLN A 357 18.58 -17.75 -25.30
C GLN A 357 17.55 -16.69 -25.71
N ALA A 358 16.31 -16.79 -25.21
CA ALA A 358 15.22 -15.89 -25.58
C ALA A 358 15.48 -14.45 -25.13
N LYS A 359 15.93 -14.24 -23.89
CA LYS A 359 16.11 -12.89 -23.32
C LYS A 359 17.21 -12.05 -23.98
N LYS A 360 18.02 -12.65 -24.87
CA LYS A 360 19.01 -11.92 -25.68
C LYS A 360 18.35 -11.13 -26.80
N ASP A 361 17.15 -11.54 -27.19
CA ASP A 361 16.32 -10.78 -28.09
C ASP A 361 15.64 -9.62 -27.32
N GLY A 362 15.89 -8.40 -27.79
CA GLY A 362 15.35 -7.18 -27.19
C GLY A 362 13.84 -7.02 -27.38
N ASP A 363 13.25 -7.75 -28.32
CA ASP A 363 11.85 -7.60 -28.72
C ASP A 363 10.90 -8.51 -27.93
N VAL A 364 11.41 -9.58 -27.30
CA VAL A 364 10.62 -10.51 -26.46
C VAL A 364 9.80 -9.75 -25.41
N ALA A 365 10.39 -8.80 -24.70
CA ALA A 365 9.71 -8.06 -23.64
C ALA A 365 8.52 -7.22 -24.16
N PRO A 366 8.73 -6.29 -25.12
CA PRO A 366 7.62 -5.56 -25.73
C PRO A 366 6.55 -6.46 -26.34
N GLN A 367 6.95 -7.54 -27.03
CA GLN A 367 6.00 -8.46 -27.69
C GLN A 367 5.10 -9.21 -26.72
N VAL A 368 5.65 -9.74 -25.62
CA VAL A 368 4.85 -10.43 -24.59
C VAL A 368 3.81 -9.48 -23.99
N LEU A 369 4.22 -8.28 -23.56
CA LEU A 369 3.27 -7.34 -22.96
C LEU A 369 2.23 -6.85 -23.98
N PHE A 370 2.65 -6.60 -25.23
CA PHE A 370 1.77 -6.11 -26.28
C PHE A 370 0.68 -7.13 -26.61
N ARG A 371 1.06 -8.40 -26.82
CA ARG A 371 0.10 -9.48 -27.08
C ARG A 371 -0.81 -9.73 -25.89
N PHE A 372 -0.28 -9.67 -24.67
CA PHE A 372 -1.07 -9.86 -23.46
C PHE A 372 -2.19 -8.81 -23.33
N VAL A 373 -1.87 -7.52 -23.49
CA VAL A 373 -2.90 -6.46 -23.42
C VAL A 373 -3.75 -6.36 -24.68
N THR A 374 -3.32 -6.94 -25.79
CA THR A 374 -4.13 -7.08 -27.02
C THR A 374 -5.18 -8.18 -26.86
N ALA A 375 -4.79 -9.34 -26.32
CA ALA A 375 -5.68 -10.46 -26.02
C ALA A 375 -6.64 -10.14 -24.86
N HIS A 376 -6.19 -9.31 -23.91
CA HIS A 376 -6.96 -8.90 -22.74
C HIS A 376 -6.96 -7.37 -22.58
N PRO A 377 -7.76 -6.63 -23.38
CA PRO A 377 -7.81 -5.17 -23.34
C PRO A 377 -8.19 -4.59 -21.97
N GLU A 378 -8.92 -5.35 -21.16
CA GLU A 378 -9.26 -4.99 -19.79
C GLU A 378 -8.02 -4.91 -18.88
N TYR A 379 -6.97 -5.68 -19.14
CA TYR A 379 -5.72 -5.65 -18.36
C TYR A 379 -4.88 -4.43 -18.67
N GLN A 380 -4.99 -3.85 -19.88
CA GLN A 380 -4.35 -2.58 -20.19
C GLN A 380 -4.77 -1.48 -19.20
N LYS A 381 -6.04 -1.50 -18.75
CA LYS A 381 -6.57 -0.52 -17.79
C LYS A 381 -5.93 -0.61 -16.40
N MET A 382 -5.28 -1.72 -16.08
CA MET A 382 -4.54 -1.89 -14.82
C MET A 382 -3.20 -1.16 -14.84
N PHE A 383 -2.69 -0.78 -16.01
CA PHE A 383 -1.43 -0.05 -16.17
C PHE A 383 -1.69 1.45 -16.41
N SER A 384 -1.89 2.20 -15.33
CA SER A 384 -2.31 3.62 -15.37
C SER A 384 -1.51 4.52 -16.31
N LYS A 385 -0.20 4.29 -16.46
CA LYS A 385 0.69 5.09 -17.33
C LYS A 385 0.44 4.93 -18.83
N PHE A 386 -0.27 3.88 -19.26
CA PHE A 386 -0.64 3.65 -20.66
C PHE A 386 -2.06 3.09 -20.82
N ALA A 387 -2.91 3.22 -19.80
CA ALA A 387 -4.28 2.71 -19.78
C ALA A 387 -5.17 3.30 -20.89
N SER A 388 -4.87 4.51 -21.34
CA SER A 388 -5.60 5.22 -22.42
C SER A 388 -4.85 5.27 -23.74
N VAL A 389 -3.64 4.69 -23.83
CA VAL A 389 -2.85 4.71 -25.06
C VAL A 389 -3.50 3.75 -26.07
N PRO A 390 -3.80 4.19 -27.30
CA PRO A 390 -4.31 3.31 -28.35
C PRO A 390 -3.37 2.12 -28.60
N GLN A 391 -3.90 0.92 -28.85
CA GLN A 391 -3.07 -0.29 -28.98
C GLN A 391 -1.99 -0.14 -30.07
N ASN A 392 -2.33 0.47 -31.21
CA ASN A 392 -1.39 0.73 -32.32
C ASN A 392 -0.23 1.68 -31.97
N GLU A 393 -0.29 2.39 -30.84
CA GLU A 393 0.75 3.32 -30.39
C GLU A 393 1.60 2.74 -29.25
N LEU A 394 1.24 1.59 -28.68
CA LEU A 394 1.90 1.03 -27.49
C LEU A 394 3.38 0.73 -27.70
N LEU A 395 3.75 0.14 -28.84
CA LEU A 395 5.14 -0.23 -29.13
C LEU A 395 6.07 0.99 -29.28
N GLY A 396 5.52 2.18 -29.53
CA GLY A 396 6.27 3.44 -29.55
C GLY A 396 6.25 4.21 -28.23
N ASN A 397 5.51 3.74 -27.22
CA ASN A 397 5.30 4.46 -25.97
C ASN A 397 6.38 4.13 -24.92
N GLY A 398 7.12 5.14 -24.47
CA GLY A 398 8.21 4.96 -23.49
C GLY A 398 7.77 4.35 -22.15
N ASN A 399 6.55 4.64 -21.66
CA ASN A 399 6.04 4.06 -20.41
C ASN A 399 5.67 2.58 -20.59
N PHE A 400 5.09 2.22 -21.74
CA PHE A 400 4.80 0.84 -22.09
C PHE A 400 6.10 0.02 -22.19
N LEU A 401 7.09 0.52 -22.93
CA LEU A 401 8.39 -0.15 -23.08
C LEU A 401 9.10 -0.33 -21.73
N ALA A 402 9.13 0.72 -20.89
CA ALA A 402 9.69 0.62 -19.55
C ALA A 402 8.99 -0.45 -18.69
N GLN A 403 7.65 -0.57 -18.81
CA GLN A 403 6.89 -1.61 -18.11
C GLN A 403 7.19 -3.01 -18.65
N ALA A 404 7.29 -3.17 -19.98
CA ALA A 404 7.60 -4.44 -20.63
C ALA A 404 8.95 -4.99 -20.14
N TYR A 405 10.00 -4.16 -20.14
CA TYR A 405 11.31 -4.57 -19.64
C TYR A 405 11.34 -4.81 -18.13
N THR A 406 10.51 -4.09 -17.36
CA THR A 406 10.37 -4.34 -15.91
C THR A 406 9.76 -5.72 -15.65
N ILE A 407 8.74 -6.12 -16.41
CA ILE A 407 8.12 -7.45 -16.31
C ILE A 407 9.14 -8.53 -16.69
N LEU A 408 9.90 -8.32 -17.77
CA LEU A 408 10.96 -9.24 -18.19
C LEU A 408 12.04 -9.41 -17.11
N ALA A 409 12.47 -8.32 -16.46
CA ALA A 409 13.42 -8.37 -15.36
C ALA A 409 12.88 -9.16 -14.17
N GLY A 410 11.60 -8.95 -13.80
CA GLY A 410 10.93 -9.72 -12.76
C GLY A 410 10.86 -11.21 -13.09
N LEU A 411 10.50 -11.56 -14.32
CA LEU A 411 10.48 -12.94 -14.81
C LEU A 411 11.88 -13.56 -14.79
N ASN A 412 12.92 -12.82 -15.19
CA ASN A 412 14.30 -13.28 -15.11
C ASN A 412 14.69 -13.61 -13.66
N VAL A 413 14.31 -12.80 -12.68
CA VAL A 413 14.58 -13.13 -11.26
C VAL A 413 13.89 -14.42 -10.84
N VAL A 414 12.64 -14.66 -11.26
CA VAL A 414 11.93 -15.92 -10.97
C VAL A 414 12.64 -17.11 -11.62
N VAL A 415 13.07 -16.99 -12.88
CA VAL A 415 13.82 -18.04 -13.59
C VAL A 415 15.17 -18.32 -12.94
N GLN A 416 15.92 -17.30 -12.51
CA GLN A 416 17.19 -17.48 -11.80
C GLN A 416 17.01 -18.13 -10.42
N SER A 417 15.86 -17.87 -9.77
CA SER A 417 15.49 -18.48 -8.49
C SER A 417 15.20 -19.98 -8.60
N LEU A 418 15.02 -20.54 -9.80
CA LEU A 418 14.89 -21.99 -10.02
C LEU A 418 16.17 -22.76 -9.64
N SER A 419 17.26 -22.07 -9.31
CA SER A 419 18.48 -22.65 -8.75
C SER A 419 18.25 -23.31 -7.38
N SER A 420 17.29 -22.83 -6.56
CA SER A 420 16.96 -23.46 -5.27
C SER A 420 15.47 -23.33 -4.91
N ARG A 421 14.94 -24.32 -4.18
CA ARG A 421 13.53 -24.32 -3.74
C ARG A 421 13.24 -23.14 -2.80
N GLU A 422 14.15 -22.83 -1.89
CA GLU A 422 13.98 -21.76 -0.92
C GLU A 422 13.93 -20.38 -1.59
N LEU A 423 14.84 -20.10 -2.53
CA LEU A 423 14.82 -18.85 -3.30
C LEU A 423 13.53 -18.72 -4.11
N LEU A 424 13.11 -19.80 -4.77
CA LEU A 424 11.85 -19.81 -5.52
C LEU A 424 10.64 -19.52 -4.62
N ALA A 425 10.52 -20.21 -3.48
CA ALA A 425 9.41 -20.00 -2.55
C ALA A 425 9.36 -18.55 -2.02
N ASN A 426 10.50 -18.01 -1.61
CA ASN A 426 10.61 -16.62 -1.15
C ASN A 426 10.20 -15.62 -2.24
N GLN A 427 10.61 -15.88 -3.49
CA GLN A 427 10.30 -15.00 -4.61
C GLN A 427 8.82 -15.06 -5.01
N LEU A 428 8.20 -16.25 -5.03
CA LEU A 428 6.78 -16.40 -5.34
C LEU A 428 5.89 -15.72 -4.28
N ASN A 429 6.25 -15.84 -3.00
CA ASN A 429 5.56 -15.13 -1.90
C ASN A 429 5.66 -13.61 -2.07
N ALA A 430 6.86 -13.10 -2.36
CA ALA A 430 7.08 -11.67 -2.52
C ALA A 430 6.34 -11.13 -3.76
N LEU A 431 6.34 -11.90 -4.85
CA LEU A 431 5.68 -11.55 -6.10
C LEU A 431 4.16 -11.52 -5.94
N GLY A 432 3.59 -12.55 -5.31
CA GLY A 432 2.15 -12.65 -5.10
C GLY A 432 1.62 -11.60 -4.12
N GLY A 433 2.31 -11.35 -3.00
CA GLY A 433 1.94 -10.25 -2.09
C GLY A 433 1.95 -8.88 -2.77
N ALA A 434 2.90 -8.62 -3.67
CA ALA A 434 2.93 -7.37 -4.43
C ALA A 434 1.78 -7.27 -5.44
N HIS A 435 1.39 -8.37 -6.09
CA HIS A 435 0.33 -8.39 -7.09
C HIS A 435 -1.07 -8.46 -6.49
N GLN A 436 -1.22 -9.00 -5.27
CA GLN A 436 -2.47 -8.99 -4.50
C GLN A 436 -2.98 -7.56 -4.30
N ALA A 437 -2.10 -6.64 -3.91
CA ALA A 437 -2.44 -5.23 -3.72
C ALA A 437 -2.89 -4.52 -5.02
N ARG A 438 -2.58 -5.11 -6.19
CA ARG A 438 -2.94 -4.61 -7.52
C ARG A 438 -4.21 -5.25 -8.07
N GLY A 439 -4.87 -6.11 -7.29
CA GLY A 439 -6.06 -6.84 -7.72
C GLY A 439 -5.77 -7.95 -8.73
N ALA A 440 -4.51 -8.41 -8.82
CA ALA A 440 -4.19 -9.52 -9.71
C ALA A 440 -4.76 -10.84 -9.18
N THR A 441 -5.22 -11.67 -10.11
CA THR A 441 -5.80 -12.98 -9.83
C THR A 441 -4.98 -14.09 -10.48
N PRO A 442 -5.04 -15.34 -9.98
CA PRO A 442 -4.36 -16.48 -10.59
C PRO A 442 -4.56 -16.59 -12.11
N ILE A 443 -5.79 -16.40 -12.61
CA ILE A 443 -6.11 -16.49 -14.04
C ILE A 443 -5.31 -15.49 -14.90
N MET A 444 -4.99 -14.30 -14.38
CA MET A 444 -4.18 -13.32 -15.12
C MET A 444 -2.74 -13.83 -15.31
N PHE A 445 -2.19 -14.57 -14.35
CA PHE A 445 -0.87 -15.19 -14.47
C PHE A 445 -0.90 -16.38 -15.42
N GLU A 446 -1.98 -17.15 -15.45
CA GLU A 446 -2.18 -18.26 -16.41
C GLU A 446 -2.22 -17.72 -17.85
N GLN A 447 -3.01 -16.68 -18.09
CA GLN A 447 -3.12 -16.02 -19.40
C GLN A 447 -1.80 -15.37 -19.82
N PHE A 448 -1.09 -14.71 -18.90
CA PHE A 448 0.25 -14.19 -19.15
C PHE A 448 1.22 -15.31 -19.54
N GLY A 449 1.16 -16.44 -18.82
CA GLY A 449 1.97 -17.62 -19.10
C GLY A 449 1.74 -18.20 -20.50
N ALA A 450 0.48 -18.27 -20.94
CA ALA A 450 0.13 -18.73 -22.29
C ALA A 450 0.75 -17.83 -23.37
N ILE A 451 0.56 -16.51 -23.27
CA ILE A 451 1.14 -15.52 -24.20
C ILE A 451 2.67 -15.59 -24.19
N LEU A 452 3.28 -15.73 -23.00
CA LEU A 452 4.73 -15.88 -22.88
C LEU A 452 5.22 -17.10 -23.65
N THR A 453 4.57 -18.26 -23.54
CA THR A 453 4.99 -19.47 -24.26
C THR A 453 4.84 -19.35 -25.77
N GLU A 454 3.83 -18.64 -26.26
CA GLU A 454 3.64 -18.37 -27.69
C GLU A 454 4.79 -17.51 -28.23
N VAL A 455 5.14 -16.42 -27.53
CA VAL A 455 6.27 -15.57 -27.94
C VAL A 455 7.59 -16.34 -27.87
N LEU A 456 7.82 -17.13 -26.82
CA LEU A 456 9.03 -17.95 -26.73
C LEU A 456 9.13 -18.97 -27.87
N GLU A 457 8.02 -19.56 -28.30
CA GLU A 457 8.00 -20.49 -29.43
C GLU A 457 8.38 -19.80 -30.75
N GLU A 458 7.88 -18.60 -31.00
CA GLU A 458 8.20 -17.83 -32.21
C GLU A 458 9.68 -17.39 -32.23
N GLU A 459 10.17 -16.86 -31.12
CA GLU A 459 11.51 -16.26 -31.02
C GLU A 459 12.62 -17.32 -31.01
N LEU A 460 12.37 -18.48 -30.42
CA LEU A 460 13.36 -19.56 -30.32
C LEU A 460 13.23 -20.59 -31.46
N GLY A 461 12.12 -20.60 -32.18
CA GLY A 461 11.84 -21.52 -33.28
C GLY A 461 12.12 -22.98 -32.92
N THR A 462 13.00 -23.64 -33.67
CA THR A 462 13.36 -25.05 -33.45
C THR A 462 14.06 -25.31 -32.11
N SER A 463 14.58 -24.28 -31.45
CA SER A 463 15.19 -24.40 -30.11
C SER A 463 14.12 -24.55 -29.00
N PHE A 464 12.86 -24.18 -29.26
CA PHE A 464 11.73 -24.41 -28.36
C PHE A 464 11.05 -25.75 -28.66
N ASN A 465 11.83 -26.81 -28.53
CA ASN A 465 11.40 -28.18 -28.83
C ASN A 465 10.33 -28.70 -27.82
N ALA A 466 9.82 -29.92 -28.04
CA ALA A 466 8.76 -30.50 -27.20
C ALA A 466 9.14 -30.61 -25.70
N GLU A 467 10.42 -30.84 -25.41
CA GLU A 467 10.98 -30.85 -24.07
C GLU A 467 10.89 -29.46 -23.42
N ALA A 468 11.34 -28.41 -24.14
CA ALA A 468 11.23 -27.02 -23.68
C ALA A 468 9.78 -26.60 -23.44
N LYS A 469 8.86 -26.91 -24.36
CA LYS A 469 7.43 -26.62 -24.21
C LYS A 469 6.85 -27.26 -22.96
N THR A 470 7.19 -28.53 -22.70
CA THR A 470 6.73 -29.26 -21.52
C THR A 470 7.29 -28.65 -20.23
N ALA A 471 8.61 -28.35 -20.21
CA ALA A 471 9.26 -27.74 -19.06
C ALA A 471 8.65 -26.37 -18.73
N TRP A 472 8.42 -25.51 -19.72
CA TRP A 472 7.78 -24.20 -19.51
C TRP A 472 6.33 -24.31 -19.05
N LYS A 473 5.55 -25.24 -19.60
CA LYS A 473 4.19 -25.53 -19.13
C LYS A 473 4.18 -25.92 -17.64
N ASN A 474 5.05 -26.84 -17.24
CA ASN A 474 5.19 -27.26 -15.85
C ASN A 474 5.67 -26.08 -14.97
N GLY A 475 6.63 -25.30 -15.46
CA GLY A 475 7.21 -24.13 -14.77
C GLY A 475 6.18 -23.05 -14.49
N LEU A 476 5.32 -22.76 -15.46
CA LEU A 476 4.24 -21.78 -15.33
C LEU A 476 3.13 -22.30 -14.40
N ALA A 477 2.77 -23.57 -14.49
CA ALA A 477 1.82 -24.19 -13.56
C ALA A 477 2.35 -24.11 -12.10
N ALA A 478 3.63 -24.40 -11.90
CA ALA A 478 4.29 -24.28 -10.60
C ALA A 478 4.30 -22.83 -10.07
N LEU A 479 4.59 -21.87 -10.96
CA LEU A 479 4.59 -20.44 -10.65
C LEU A 479 3.21 -19.97 -10.23
N VAL A 480 2.18 -20.29 -11.01
CA VAL A 480 0.78 -19.95 -10.71
C VAL A 480 0.35 -20.59 -9.39
N ALA A 481 0.65 -21.87 -9.18
CA ALA A 481 0.32 -22.56 -7.94
C ALA A 481 0.99 -21.93 -6.72
N GLY A 482 2.27 -21.55 -6.82
CA GLY A 482 2.99 -20.91 -5.74
C GLY A 482 2.49 -19.50 -5.42
N ILE A 483 2.25 -18.67 -6.44
CA ILE A 483 1.74 -17.30 -6.27
C ILE A 483 0.30 -17.29 -5.74
N SER A 484 -0.53 -18.24 -6.19
CA SER A 484 -1.95 -18.35 -5.79
C SER A 484 -2.15 -18.50 -4.29
N LYS A 485 -1.15 -18.99 -3.55
CA LYS A 485 -1.19 -19.05 -2.07
C LYS A 485 -1.31 -17.68 -1.41
N THR A 486 -0.96 -16.61 -2.11
CA THR A 486 -0.96 -15.22 -1.60
C THR A 486 -1.93 -14.30 -2.36
N LEU A 487 -2.47 -14.73 -3.49
CA LEU A 487 -3.44 -13.95 -4.25
C LEU A 487 -4.87 -14.25 -3.78
N LYS A 488 -5.75 -13.24 -3.93
CA LYS A 488 -7.19 -13.47 -3.80
C LYS A 488 -7.68 -14.28 -5.00
N LYS A 489 -8.65 -15.16 -4.76
CA LYS A 489 -9.39 -15.75 -5.87
C LYS A 489 -10.23 -14.66 -6.53
N SER A 490 -10.51 -14.83 -7.82
CA SER A 490 -11.34 -13.89 -8.58
C SER A 490 -12.70 -13.65 -7.92
N GLU A 491 -13.28 -14.70 -7.32
CA GLU A 491 -14.55 -14.66 -6.58
C GLU A 491 -14.54 -13.82 -5.30
N ASP A 492 -13.36 -13.56 -4.72
CA ASP A 492 -13.20 -12.77 -3.51
C ASP A 492 -12.96 -11.28 -3.82
N LEU A 493 -12.86 -10.92 -5.10
CA LEU A 493 -12.74 -9.54 -5.52
C LEU A 493 -14.12 -8.87 -5.53
N PHE A 494 -14.15 -7.64 -5.01
CA PHE A 494 -15.35 -6.82 -5.04
C PHE A 494 -15.52 -6.21 -6.43
N ASP A 495 -16.72 -6.31 -6.99
CA ASP A 495 -17.08 -5.59 -8.19
C ASP A 495 -17.07 -4.07 -7.90
N PRO A 496 -16.40 -3.24 -8.74
CA PRO A 496 -16.29 -1.81 -8.48
C PRO A 496 -17.64 -1.05 -8.45
N GLN A 497 -18.68 -1.56 -9.10
CA GLN A 497 -19.99 -0.89 -9.21
C GLN A 497 -20.96 -1.39 -8.16
N THR A 498 -21.11 -2.71 -8.00
CA THR A 498 -22.02 -3.27 -6.98
C THR A 498 -21.41 -3.27 -5.59
N LYS A 499 -20.07 -3.24 -5.48
CA LYS A 499 -19.32 -3.42 -4.21
C LYS A 499 -19.55 -4.78 -3.55
N LEU A 500 -19.99 -5.78 -4.31
CA LEU A 500 -20.18 -7.16 -3.86
C LEU A 500 -19.10 -8.07 -4.45
N SER A 501 -18.65 -9.07 -3.68
CA SER A 501 -17.84 -10.16 -4.22
C SER A 501 -18.70 -11.33 -4.68
N GLY A 502 -18.18 -12.15 -5.61
CA GLY A 502 -18.87 -13.35 -6.09
C GLY A 502 -19.16 -14.36 -4.97
N HIS A 503 -18.23 -14.49 -4.02
CA HIS A 503 -18.43 -15.27 -2.79
C HIS A 503 -19.65 -14.80 -2.00
N GLN A 504 -19.77 -13.49 -1.73
CA GLN A 504 -20.89 -12.94 -0.95
C GLN A 504 -22.24 -13.17 -1.65
N ILE A 505 -22.28 -12.99 -2.97
CA ILE A 505 -23.49 -13.20 -3.78
C ILE A 505 -23.96 -14.65 -3.64
N ARG A 506 -23.04 -15.62 -3.83
CA ARG A 506 -23.37 -17.04 -3.76
C ARG A 506 -23.83 -17.47 -2.38
N ASP A 507 -23.14 -17.03 -1.32
CA ASP A 507 -23.54 -17.39 0.04
C ASP A 507 -24.95 -16.86 0.33
N VAL A 508 -25.21 -15.58 0.08
CA VAL A 508 -26.52 -14.98 0.35
C VAL A 508 -27.63 -15.61 -0.49
N GLN A 509 -27.40 -15.85 -1.80
CA GLN A 509 -28.38 -16.53 -2.65
C GLN A 509 -28.65 -17.97 -2.17
N ARG A 510 -27.60 -18.74 -1.86
CA ARG A 510 -27.72 -20.11 -1.33
C ARG A 510 -28.49 -20.12 -0.01
N THR A 511 -28.10 -19.28 0.96
CA THR A 511 -28.76 -19.21 2.25
C THR A 511 -30.22 -18.79 2.09
N TRP A 512 -30.50 -17.80 1.24
CA TRP A 512 -31.86 -17.30 1.01
C TRP A 512 -32.74 -18.37 0.37
N GLU A 513 -32.24 -19.08 -0.64
CA GLU A 513 -32.99 -20.16 -1.31
C GLU A 513 -33.46 -21.23 -0.31
N ASN A 514 -32.62 -21.56 0.67
CA ASN A 514 -32.95 -22.55 1.70
C ASN A 514 -34.06 -22.10 2.67
N ILE A 515 -34.28 -20.80 2.83
CA ILE A 515 -35.21 -20.26 3.86
C ILE A 515 -36.38 -19.45 3.29
N ARG A 516 -36.34 -19.05 2.00
CA ARG A 516 -37.32 -18.16 1.36
C ARG A 516 -38.73 -18.73 1.30
N GLY A 517 -38.89 -20.05 1.48
CA GLY A 517 -40.20 -20.68 1.65
C GLY A 517 -40.99 -20.11 2.84
N GLY A 518 -40.31 -19.60 3.86
CA GLY A 518 -40.90 -18.93 5.03
C GLY A 518 -40.76 -17.40 5.02
N ARG A 519 -40.50 -16.77 3.85
CA ARG A 519 -40.13 -15.34 3.77
C ARG A 519 -41.15 -14.38 4.39
N ASN A 520 -42.45 -14.65 4.28
CA ASN A 520 -43.48 -13.80 4.89
C ASN A 520 -43.42 -13.86 6.42
N ALA A 521 -43.19 -15.05 6.99
CA ALA A 521 -43.02 -15.19 8.44
C ALA A 521 -41.75 -14.49 8.94
N ILE A 522 -40.65 -14.56 8.17
CA ILE A 522 -39.40 -13.83 8.45
C ILE A 522 -39.67 -12.33 8.50
N VAL A 523 -40.24 -11.76 7.42
CA VAL A 523 -40.53 -10.32 7.33
C VAL A 523 -41.52 -9.87 8.41
N SER A 524 -42.56 -10.66 8.68
CA SER A 524 -43.52 -10.36 9.74
C SER A 524 -42.85 -10.31 11.12
N SER A 525 -41.96 -11.28 11.42
CA SER A 525 -41.21 -11.28 12.68
C SER A 525 -40.29 -10.07 12.82
N ILE A 526 -39.68 -9.61 11.71
CA ILE A 526 -38.84 -8.41 11.68
C ILE A 526 -39.70 -7.17 11.94
N PHE A 527 -40.85 -7.03 11.28
CA PHE A 527 -41.75 -5.89 11.48
C PHE A 527 -42.30 -5.82 12.91
N VAL A 528 -42.72 -6.94 13.49
CA VAL A 528 -43.17 -6.97 14.89
C VAL A 528 -42.06 -6.52 15.83
N LYS A 529 -40.82 -7.00 15.67
CA LYS A 529 -39.68 -6.55 16.48
C LYS A 529 -39.36 -5.08 16.24
N LEU A 530 -39.32 -4.65 14.98
CA LEU A 530 -39.03 -3.27 14.58
C LEU A 530 -40.01 -2.28 15.19
N PHE A 531 -41.32 -2.60 15.20
CA PHE A 531 -42.34 -1.73 15.78
C PHE A 531 -42.32 -1.75 17.32
N LYS A 532 -41.86 -2.84 17.95
CA LYS A 532 -41.64 -2.88 19.41
C LYS A 532 -40.44 -2.03 19.82
N GLU A 533 -39.34 -2.14 19.09
CA GLU A 533 -38.09 -1.42 19.38
C GLU A 533 -38.22 0.07 19.02
N THR A 534 -38.87 0.38 17.90
CA THR A 534 -39.04 1.75 17.40
C THR A 534 -40.50 2.01 16.97
N PRO A 535 -41.42 2.24 17.92
CA PRO A 535 -42.86 2.40 17.64
C PRO A 535 -43.21 3.51 16.65
N ARG A 536 -42.35 4.53 16.52
CA ARG A 536 -42.55 5.62 15.55
C ARG A 536 -42.52 5.13 14.10
N ILE A 537 -41.84 4.02 13.80
CA ILE A 537 -41.75 3.47 12.43
C ILE A 537 -43.10 2.98 11.94
N GLN A 538 -43.95 2.43 12.81
CA GLN A 538 -45.28 1.95 12.43
C GLN A 538 -46.15 3.07 11.81
N LYS A 539 -45.91 4.33 12.19
CA LYS A 539 -46.65 5.49 11.66
C LYS A 539 -46.44 5.72 10.16
N PHE A 540 -45.36 5.19 9.56
CA PHE A 540 -45.17 5.24 8.11
C PHE A 540 -46.17 4.34 7.34
N PHE A 541 -46.87 3.43 8.04
CA PHE A 541 -47.82 2.50 7.46
C PHE A 541 -49.26 2.87 7.81
N THR A 542 -49.79 3.90 7.15
CA THR A 542 -51.09 4.54 7.48
C THR A 542 -52.27 3.56 7.63
N LYS A 543 -52.29 2.47 6.86
CA LYS A 543 -53.37 1.46 6.90
C LYS A 543 -53.45 0.64 8.19
N PHE A 544 -52.35 0.57 8.94
CA PHE A 544 -52.28 -0.15 10.21
C PHE A 544 -51.48 0.62 11.28
N ALA A 545 -51.37 1.95 11.13
CA ALA A 545 -50.58 2.80 12.01
C ALA A 545 -51.05 2.79 13.48
N ASN A 546 -52.34 2.51 13.71
CA ASN A 546 -52.98 2.50 15.03
C ASN A 546 -53.34 1.09 15.52
N VAL A 547 -52.92 0.04 14.82
CA VAL A 547 -53.17 -1.35 15.24
C VAL A 547 -52.13 -1.72 16.31
N VAL A 548 -52.57 -2.35 17.40
CA VAL A 548 -51.65 -2.84 18.44
C VAL A 548 -50.70 -3.88 17.83
N VAL A 549 -49.40 -3.77 18.12
CA VAL A 549 -48.35 -4.58 17.46
C VAL A 549 -48.60 -6.08 17.60
N GLU A 550 -49.09 -6.53 18.76
CA GLU A 550 -49.46 -7.92 19.05
C GLU A 550 -50.61 -8.45 18.19
N SER A 551 -51.43 -7.56 17.64
CA SER A 551 -52.58 -7.88 16.79
C SER A 551 -52.31 -7.66 15.29
N LEU A 552 -51.08 -7.32 14.92
CA LEU A 552 -50.69 -7.18 13.51
C LEU A 552 -50.72 -8.53 12.76
N PRO A 553 -50.20 -9.64 13.33
CA PRO A 553 -50.36 -10.95 12.69
C PRO A 553 -51.85 -11.29 12.51
N GLY A 554 -52.25 -11.53 11.26
CA GLY A 554 -53.66 -11.75 10.89
C GLY A 554 -54.44 -10.49 10.47
N ASN A 555 -53.85 -9.30 10.54
CA ASN A 555 -54.43 -8.10 9.93
C ASN A 555 -54.21 -8.12 8.40
N ALA A 556 -55.28 -8.03 7.61
CA ALA A 556 -55.21 -8.20 6.16
C ALA A 556 -54.33 -7.15 5.43
N GLU A 557 -54.31 -5.90 5.87
CA GLU A 557 -53.47 -4.86 5.24
C GLU A 557 -52.00 -4.97 5.65
N TYR A 558 -51.73 -5.43 6.87
CA TYR A 558 -50.38 -5.78 7.33
C TYR A 558 -49.80 -6.96 6.55
N GLU A 559 -50.55 -8.06 6.40
CA GLU A 559 -50.08 -9.25 5.68
C GLU A 559 -49.79 -8.97 4.21
N LYS A 560 -50.59 -8.10 3.56
CA LYS A 560 -50.29 -7.60 2.20
C LYS A 560 -48.95 -6.85 2.16
N GLN A 561 -48.68 -6.00 3.14
CA GLN A 561 -47.42 -5.25 3.21
C GLN A 561 -46.22 -6.17 3.48
N VAL A 562 -46.39 -7.17 4.34
CA VAL A 562 -45.38 -8.21 4.59
C VAL A 562 -45.02 -8.94 3.30
N ALA A 563 -46.02 -9.38 2.53
CA ALA A 563 -45.79 -10.06 1.26
C ALA A 563 -45.03 -9.18 0.25
N LEU A 564 -45.40 -7.89 0.12
CA LEU A 564 -44.71 -6.95 -0.77
C LEU A 564 -43.24 -6.77 -0.42
N VAL A 565 -42.92 -6.71 0.87
CA VAL A 565 -41.53 -6.55 1.33
C VAL A 565 -40.75 -7.84 1.15
N ALA A 566 -41.37 -8.99 1.43
CA ALA A 566 -40.76 -10.29 1.21
C ALA A 566 -40.42 -10.53 -0.27
N ASP A 567 -41.36 -10.24 -1.18
CA ASP A 567 -41.14 -10.37 -2.62
C ASP A 567 -40.11 -9.38 -3.15
N ARG A 568 -40.03 -8.17 -2.56
CA ARG A 568 -39.00 -7.20 -2.93
C ARG A 568 -37.60 -7.64 -2.50
N LEU A 569 -37.46 -8.14 -1.26
CA LEU A 569 -36.20 -8.70 -0.77
C LEU A 569 -35.75 -9.89 -1.64
N ASP A 570 -36.69 -10.77 -1.97
CA ASP A 570 -36.47 -11.92 -2.84
C ASP A 570 -36.00 -11.51 -4.24
N THR A 571 -36.64 -10.50 -4.84
CA THR A 571 -36.26 -9.94 -6.13
C THR A 571 -34.84 -9.36 -6.09
N MET A 572 -34.48 -8.63 -5.04
CA MET A 572 -33.15 -8.03 -4.91
C MET A 572 -32.05 -9.08 -4.75
N ILE A 573 -32.29 -10.12 -3.96
CA ILE A 573 -31.34 -11.23 -3.74
C ILE A 573 -31.18 -12.05 -5.03
N SER A 574 -32.28 -12.36 -5.70
CA SER A 574 -32.26 -13.15 -6.94
C SER A 574 -31.51 -12.44 -8.07
N ALA A 575 -31.47 -11.12 -8.07
CA ALA A 575 -30.81 -10.31 -9.10
C ALA A 575 -29.33 -9.99 -8.80
N MET A 576 -28.73 -10.48 -7.72
CA MET A 576 -27.41 -10.03 -7.29
C MET A 576 -26.26 -10.39 -8.24
N ASP A 577 -26.40 -11.47 -9.01
CA ASP A 577 -25.48 -11.90 -10.05
C ASP A 577 -25.65 -11.13 -11.37
N ASP A 578 -26.82 -10.51 -11.60
CA ASP A 578 -27.04 -9.55 -12.68
C ASP A 578 -26.88 -8.11 -12.17
N LYS A 579 -25.70 -7.56 -12.43
CA LYS A 579 -25.34 -6.19 -12.05
C LYS A 579 -26.38 -5.15 -12.46
N LEU A 580 -26.91 -5.22 -13.68
CA LEU A 580 -27.84 -4.20 -14.19
C LEU A 580 -29.18 -4.30 -13.46
N GLN A 581 -29.68 -5.52 -13.27
CA GLN A 581 -30.92 -5.74 -12.53
C GLN A 581 -30.78 -5.36 -11.06
N LEU A 582 -29.68 -5.71 -10.40
CA LEU A 582 -29.43 -5.33 -9.01
C LEU A 582 -29.43 -3.82 -8.83
N LEU A 583 -28.64 -3.10 -9.63
CA LEU A 583 -28.54 -1.64 -9.54
C LEU A 583 -29.90 -0.98 -9.87
N GLY A 584 -30.64 -1.52 -10.84
CA GLY A 584 -32.01 -1.10 -11.14
C GLY A 584 -32.95 -1.25 -9.94
N ASN A 585 -32.93 -2.40 -9.27
CA ASN A 585 -33.75 -2.67 -8.08
C ASN A 585 -33.39 -1.77 -6.90
N VAL A 586 -32.09 -1.57 -6.63
CA VAL A 586 -31.61 -0.67 -5.58
C VAL A 586 -32.06 0.77 -5.84
N ASN A 587 -31.95 1.24 -7.09
CA ASN A 587 -32.41 2.57 -7.48
C ASN A 587 -33.93 2.71 -7.34
N TYR A 588 -34.70 1.71 -7.76
CA TYR A 588 -36.15 1.69 -7.56
C TYR A 588 -36.51 1.85 -6.08
N MET A 589 -35.84 1.11 -5.20
CA MET A 589 -36.04 1.21 -3.75
C MET A 589 -35.67 2.60 -3.22
N ARG A 590 -34.53 3.16 -3.65
CA ARG A 590 -34.12 4.54 -3.30
C ARG A 590 -35.18 5.56 -3.68
N TYR A 591 -35.60 5.60 -4.94
CA TYR A 591 -36.53 6.62 -5.43
C TYR A 591 -37.90 6.54 -4.74
N THR A 592 -38.45 5.32 -4.64
CA THR A 592 -39.79 5.13 -4.05
C THR A 592 -39.84 5.43 -2.56
N HIS A 593 -38.74 5.24 -1.82
CA HIS A 593 -38.70 5.49 -0.38
C HIS A 593 -38.18 6.88 -0.01
N THR A 594 -37.38 7.50 -0.87
CA THR A 594 -37.05 8.94 -0.77
C THR A 594 -38.31 9.78 -0.91
N ALA A 595 -39.20 9.45 -1.87
CA ALA A 595 -40.49 10.12 -2.03
C ALA A 595 -41.40 10.02 -0.79
N ARG A 596 -41.19 9.00 0.06
CA ARG A 596 -41.91 8.79 1.33
C ARG A 596 -41.16 9.36 2.54
N SER A 597 -40.02 10.02 2.33
CA SER A 597 -39.17 10.58 3.38
C SER A 597 -38.78 9.57 4.45
N ILE A 598 -38.54 8.31 4.06
CA ILE A 598 -38.09 7.28 5.00
C ILE A 598 -36.61 7.53 5.32
N PRO A 599 -36.25 7.78 6.60
CA PRO A 599 -34.87 8.01 6.98
C PRO A 599 -34.04 6.72 6.87
N ARG A 600 -32.71 6.86 7.00
CA ARG A 600 -31.78 5.73 6.92
C ARG A 600 -31.96 4.69 8.03
N GLY A 601 -32.23 5.15 9.26
CA GLY A 601 -32.32 4.29 10.46
C GLY A 601 -33.20 3.04 10.30
N PRO A 602 -34.46 3.16 9.84
CA PRO A 602 -35.33 2.00 9.57
C PRO A 602 -34.74 0.93 8.66
N TRP A 603 -33.88 1.30 7.69
CA TRP A 603 -33.20 0.34 6.81
C TRP A 603 -32.09 -0.41 7.55
N GLU A 604 -31.32 0.29 8.38
CA GLU A 604 -30.27 -0.29 9.21
C GLU A 604 -30.87 -1.24 10.27
N ASP A 605 -31.98 -0.82 10.90
CA ASP A 605 -32.72 -1.66 11.86
C ASP A 605 -33.30 -2.91 11.20
N PHE A 606 -33.90 -2.77 10.00
CA PHE A 606 -34.39 -3.93 9.24
C PHE A 606 -33.25 -4.90 8.90
N GLY A 607 -32.12 -4.40 8.42
CA GLY A 607 -30.95 -5.21 8.09
C GLY A 607 -30.40 -5.97 9.31
N ARG A 608 -30.26 -5.29 10.45
CA ARG A 608 -29.85 -5.92 11.72
C ARG A 608 -30.84 -7.00 12.16
N LEU A 609 -32.13 -6.70 12.17
CA LEU A 609 -33.16 -7.67 12.59
C LEU A 609 -33.25 -8.87 11.63
N LEU A 610 -32.95 -8.67 10.34
CA LEU A 610 -32.83 -9.77 9.39
C LEU A 610 -31.65 -10.68 9.77
N LEU A 611 -30.48 -10.13 10.08
CA LEU A 611 -29.33 -10.92 10.57
C LEU A 611 -29.66 -11.71 11.85
N ASP A 612 -30.39 -11.11 12.79
CA ASP A 612 -30.83 -11.79 14.02
C ASP A 612 -31.75 -12.99 13.71
N VAL A 613 -32.66 -12.84 12.74
CA VAL A 613 -33.55 -13.93 12.30
C VAL A 613 -32.79 -15.01 11.54
N LEU A 614 -31.82 -14.64 10.70
CA LEU A 614 -30.96 -15.58 9.98
C LEU A 614 -30.12 -16.40 10.98
N SER A 615 -29.51 -15.76 11.96
CA SER A 615 -28.75 -16.43 13.03
C SER A 615 -29.63 -17.40 13.81
N ALA A 616 -30.85 -16.99 14.20
CA ALA A 616 -31.80 -17.86 14.89
C ALA A 616 -32.27 -19.07 14.06
N LYS A 617 -32.16 -18.99 12.72
CA LYS A 617 -32.46 -20.09 11.79
C LYS A 617 -31.26 -21.00 11.51
N GLY A 618 -30.12 -20.79 12.19
CA GLY A 618 -28.94 -21.64 12.08
C GLY A 618 -28.07 -21.36 10.86
N VAL A 619 -28.16 -20.16 10.27
CA VAL A 619 -27.24 -19.73 9.21
C VAL A 619 -25.82 -19.66 9.78
N ALA A 620 -24.84 -20.20 9.04
CA ALA A 620 -23.45 -20.24 9.46
C ALA A 620 -22.85 -18.83 9.65
N SER A 621 -21.84 -18.69 10.52
CA SER A 621 -21.17 -17.40 10.79
C SER A 621 -20.65 -16.73 9.52
N ASP A 622 -20.08 -17.53 8.63
CA ASP A 622 -19.42 -17.05 7.42
C ASP A 622 -20.48 -16.52 6.42
N ASP A 623 -21.59 -17.25 6.28
CA ASP A 623 -22.75 -16.78 5.52
C ASP A 623 -23.33 -15.48 6.13
N LEU A 624 -23.41 -15.36 7.45
CA LEU A 624 -23.86 -14.14 8.13
C LEU A 624 -22.95 -12.94 7.86
N GLU A 625 -21.64 -13.14 7.74
CA GLU A 625 -20.70 -12.09 7.33
C GLU A 625 -20.98 -11.63 5.89
N SER A 626 -21.22 -12.58 4.98
CA SER A 626 -21.64 -12.30 3.61
C SER A 626 -22.97 -11.51 3.56
N TRP A 627 -23.96 -11.92 4.36
CA TRP A 627 -25.24 -11.20 4.52
C TRP A 627 -25.04 -9.77 5.02
N ASN A 628 -24.20 -9.56 6.03
CA ASN A 628 -23.92 -8.24 6.57
C ASN A 628 -23.31 -7.30 5.51
N GLY A 629 -22.36 -7.82 4.71
CA GLY A 629 -21.78 -7.10 3.59
C GLY A 629 -22.81 -6.71 2.53
N VAL A 630 -23.64 -7.66 2.10
CA VAL A 630 -24.71 -7.41 1.12
C VAL A 630 -25.72 -6.38 1.62
N LEU A 631 -26.18 -6.51 2.87
CA LEU A 631 -27.14 -5.59 3.45
C LEU A 631 -26.56 -4.18 3.60
N ALA A 632 -25.28 -4.05 3.95
CA ALA A 632 -24.62 -2.74 3.96
C ALA A 632 -24.62 -2.09 2.57
N VAL A 633 -24.37 -2.86 1.51
CA VAL A 633 -24.46 -2.36 0.12
C VAL A 633 -25.89 -1.96 -0.22
N PHE A 634 -26.89 -2.77 0.12
CA PHE A 634 -28.30 -2.44 -0.13
C PHE A 634 -28.70 -1.15 0.59
N VAL A 635 -28.40 -1.02 1.87
CA VAL A 635 -28.72 0.18 2.66
C VAL A 635 -28.00 1.41 2.10
N ASN A 636 -26.70 1.32 1.79
CA ASN A 636 -25.95 2.42 1.18
C ASN A 636 -26.49 2.81 -0.19
N GLY A 637 -26.99 1.84 -0.95
CA GLY A 637 -27.63 2.06 -2.22
C GLY A 637 -29.06 2.62 -2.10
N ILE A 638 -29.84 2.25 -1.08
CA ILE A 638 -31.22 2.71 -0.91
C ILE A 638 -31.29 4.06 -0.21
N SER A 639 -30.43 4.28 0.78
CA SER A 639 -30.39 5.49 1.60
C SER A 639 -28.92 5.87 1.87
N PRO A 640 -28.24 6.56 0.92
CA PRO A 640 -26.84 6.94 1.06
C PRO A 640 -26.57 7.77 2.32
N LYS A 641 -25.34 7.68 2.89
CA LYS A 641 -24.92 8.61 3.94
C LYS A 641 -24.68 9.98 3.33
N ASN A 642 -25.28 11.02 3.93
CA ASN A 642 -25.04 12.41 3.56
C ASN A 642 -23.62 12.85 3.89
#